data_AF-A0A1G5DK38-F1
#
_entry.id   AF-A0A1G5DK38-F1
#
_cell.length_a   1.000
_cell.length_b   1.000
_cell.length_c   1.000
_cell.angle_alpha   90.00
_cell.angle_beta   90.00
_cell.angle_gamma   90.00
#
_symmetry.space_group_name_H-M   'P 1'
#
loop_
_entity.id
_entity.type
_entity.pdbx_description
1 polymer ?
#
loop_
_entity_poly.entity_id
_entity_poly.type
_entity_poly.pdbx_seq_one_letter_code
_entity_poly.pdbx_strand_id
1 'polypeptide(L)'
;MTMEMAPATFPSIAFEYNGMIYNRMHGYGTEMDISRMRSLITPLGEDRKLTLAVDTYGKDIAGLRFQVRSLADKRLIEDTEVNNYVKGDEHITADIVLKDLLEEDREYSLCVILKDEGNREIYFYTTLYVKKDTAFKDKLEFVYNFNELTFDRSGEAQKLVTYLESNEEGDNSTYQKVNIHSSLDQICWGTLKVSRLTKPEAEIFVNDEDTAVIKLNYIVTVPENDKTWEFYVNESFRLRPGEGRMFLLDYERTMDQIFDTEEGILANNKIVLGISDKNVNMMESEDGDRLAFVNAGRLYVYHISENRLAYVFGFYNDDLTDRRETCRDNDIRIFSVDEMGNVRFIVYGYMNCGIHEGENGISVYYYDSTLNSVEEEVFIPYYGACEFLNYDVARQAYANGKKNGYFYIDGNFYNINLETGETSVIASGLAREDICAAEDGSMVAWIDSGDRFDAMGMHLLNAKTGTERVLNAESGDRIMPVGFFGNDVIYGLAAKKDITVDASGHTVFPMYCLRIRDESGDLIKEYRNEGIYVTQVEAGNGIYTLKRAKYENGTLIPVSDDRLLDNSTPEYGRNSIELAVTDAYETITQIALKKATDPDTLRIMNPKQIVYEGERRADLYDKENDKEKYFCYVRGSLVDIYDELYEAVNTVKDGGLVRCSGGVTLYRKKPIPEKNQIMAIDDFRTDDKWIDDSMSPEEYSLTVCLDTVLYYEGKAGESAMTGADVTSGKTAGNILSDRLPDIEIADLSGCTIDEMLFYLAQDIPVLVKTGDAYVMLTGYNNSELVVADPLTGEIGKRSKSDCEALFASSGNRFLTYISKAD
;
A
#
# COMPACT_ATOMS: atom_id res chain seq x y z
N MET A 1 15.29 -28.83 21.20
CA MET A 1 14.20 -29.78 20.82
C MET A 1 13.69 -29.31 19.46
N THR A 2 13.18 -30.19 18.59
CA THR A 2 12.59 -29.76 17.31
C THR A 2 11.16 -30.28 17.18
N MET A 3 10.28 -29.50 16.54
CA MET A 3 8.88 -29.86 16.30
C MET A 3 8.42 -29.42 14.90
N GLU A 4 7.25 -29.89 14.50
CA GLU A 4 6.51 -29.35 13.36
C GLU A 4 5.74 -28.10 13.80
N MET A 5 5.47 -27.20 12.86
CA MET A 5 4.66 -26.01 13.13
C MET A 5 3.25 -26.43 13.55
N ALA A 6 2.70 -25.76 14.56
CA ALA A 6 1.33 -26.05 15.00
C ALA A 6 0.31 -25.62 13.93
N PRO A 7 -0.73 -26.43 13.66
CA PRO A 7 -1.76 -26.10 12.67
C PRO A 7 -2.62 -24.91 13.13
N ALA A 8 -3.33 -24.30 12.19
CA ALA A 8 -4.25 -23.20 12.51
C ALA A 8 -5.37 -23.64 13.48
N THR A 9 -5.72 -22.78 14.42
CA THR A 9 -6.72 -23.00 15.45
C THR A 9 -7.86 -21.98 15.46
N PHE A 10 -7.69 -20.81 14.85
CA PHE A 10 -8.68 -19.75 14.85
C PHE A 10 -9.82 -20.03 13.86
N PRO A 11 -11.05 -19.58 14.14
CA PRO A 11 -12.12 -19.54 13.15
C PRO A 11 -11.87 -18.45 12.10
N SER A 12 -12.62 -18.50 10.99
CA SER A 12 -12.67 -17.42 10.00
C SER A 12 -14.10 -16.90 9.84
N ILE A 13 -14.24 -15.64 9.41
CA ILE A 13 -15.54 -15.00 9.18
C ILE A 13 -15.59 -14.45 7.77
N ALA A 14 -16.71 -14.58 7.08
CA ALA A 14 -17.00 -13.83 5.88
C ALA A 14 -18.41 -13.24 5.94
N PHE A 15 -18.76 -12.43 4.95
CA PHE A 15 -20.13 -12.06 4.69
C PHE A 15 -20.72 -12.91 3.58
N GLU A 16 -22.05 -13.06 3.59
CA GLU A 16 -22.78 -13.83 2.58
C GLU A 16 -23.93 -13.01 1.99
N TYR A 17 -24.11 -13.12 0.67
CA TYR A 17 -25.32 -12.68 -0.01
C TYR A 17 -25.76 -13.74 -1.03
N ASN A 18 -26.96 -14.32 -0.86
CA ASN A 18 -27.52 -15.35 -1.75
C ASN A 18 -26.54 -16.52 -2.04
N GLY A 19 -25.79 -16.99 -1.04
CA GLY A 19 -24.79 -18.04 -1.19
C GLY A 19 -23.47 -17.62 -1.83
N MET A 20 -23.30 -16.34 -2.20
CA MET A 20 -22.03 -15.76 -2.61
C MET A 20 -21.29 -15.22 -1.38
N ILE A 21 -20.06 -15.66 -1.17
CA ILE A 21 -19.22 -15.30 -0.02
C ILE A 21 -18.34 -14.11 -0.39
N TYR A 22 -18.26 -13.11 0.47
CA TYR A 22 -17.37 -11.97 0.25
C TYR A 22 -16.72 -11.47 1.54
N ASN A 23 -15.56 -10.82 1.39
CA ASN A 23 -14.72 -10.27 2.44
C ASN A 23 -14.46 -11.29 3.55
N ARG A 24 -13.80 -12.39 3.20
CA ARG A 24 -13.25 -13.34 4.19
C ARG A 24 -12.22 -12.61 5.05
N MET A 25 -12.39 -12.68 6.35
CA MET A 25 -11.55 -12.11 7.38
C MET A 25 -10.94 -13.24 8.23
N HIS A 26 -9.66 -13.09 8.51
CA HIS A 26 -8.91 -13.95 9.43
C HIS A 26 -8.82 -13.29 10.81
N GLY A 27 -8.72 -14.12 11.84
CA GLY A 27 -8.84 -13.68 13.23
C GLY A 27 -7.53 -13.13 13.79
N TYR A 28 -7.57 -11.96 14.42
CA TYR A 28 -6.45 -11.42 15.16
C TYR A 28 -6.52 -11.83 16.62
N GLY A 29 -5.38 -12.20 17.21
CA GLY A 29 -5.27 -12.55 18.63
C GLY A 29 -5.23 -11.34 19.56
N THR A 30 -5.02 -10.15 19.01
CA THR A 30 -4.89 -8.86 19.69
C THR A 30 -5.68 -7.78 18.94
N GLU A 31 -5.95 -6.65 19.60
CA GLU A 31 -6.57 -5.51 18.95
C GLU A 31 -5.62 -4.85 17.95
N MET A 32 -6.16 -4.42 16.81
CA MET A 32 -5.41 -3.78 15.72
C MET A 32 -5.68 -2.28 15.69
N ASP A 33 -4.75 -1.51 15.13
CA ASP A 33 -4.95 -0.07 14.89
C ASP A 33 -5.91 0.14 13.72
N ILE A 34 -7.16 0.47 14.04
CA ILE A 34 -8.24 0.58 13.06
C ILE A 34 -8.01 1.64 11.98
N SER A 35 -7.17 2.66 12.21
CA SER A 35 -6.84 3.65 11.16
C SER A 35 -5.98 3.05 10.05
N ARG A 36 -5.28 1.94 10.35
CA ARG A 36 -4.43 1.16 9.44
C ARG A 36 -5.09 -0.13 8.96
N MET A 37 -6.39 -0.31 9.17
CA MET A 37 -7.16 -1.49 8.75
C MET A 37 -8.22 -1.12 7.70
N ARG A 38 -7.78 -0.91 6.44
CA ARG A 38 -8.67 -0.50 5.34
C ARG A 38 -9.02 -1.60 4.33
N SER A 39 -8.17 -2.62 4.18
CA SER A 39 -8.02 -3.38 2.93
C SER A 39 -9.32 -3.99 2.36
N LEU A 40 -10.29 -4.37 3.19
CA LEU A 40 -11.62 -4.85 2.77
C LEU A 40 -12.73 -3.84 3.09
N ILE A 41 -13.51 -3.47 2.07
CA ILE A 41 -14.68 -2.58 2.16
C ILE A 41 -15.96 -3.42 2.20
N THR A 42 -16.77 -3.27 3.25
CA THR A 42 -18.08 -3.91 3.37
C THR A 42 -19.18 -2.89 3.13
N PRO A 43 -19.92 -2.97 2.00
CA PRO A 43 -21.00 -2.04 1.70
C PRO A 43 -22.18 -2.21 2.67
N LEU A 44 -22.66 -1.11 3.23
CA LEU A 44 -23.86 -1.11 4.07
C LEU A 44 -25.04 -0.53 3.30
N GLY A 45 -26.01 -1.40 2.94
CA GLY A 45 -27.23 -1.01 2.24
C GLY A 45 -28.30 -0.39 3.15
N GLU A 46 -29.44 -0.01 2.57
CA GLU A 46 -30.54 0.66 3.26
C GLU A 46 -31.18 -0.16 4.39
N ASP A 47 -31.15 -1.49 4.30
CA ASP A 47 -31.66 -2.40 5.34
C ASP A 47 -30.72 -2.48 6.55
N ARG A 48 -29.52 -1.89 6.44
CA ARG A 48 -28.45 -1.86 7.45
C ARG A 48 -28.10 -3.26 7.97
N LYS A 49 -28.36 -4.29 7.16
CA LYS A 49 -28.23 -5.69 7.54
C LYS A 49 -27.05 -6.33 6.83
N LEU A 50 -26.23 -7.05 7.58
CA LEU A 50 -25.15 -7.88 7.07
C LEU A 50 -25.35 -9.31 7.57
N THR A 51 -25.13 -10.29 6.68
CA THR A 51 -25.18 -11.71 7.04
C THR A 51 -23.77 -12.23 7.18
N LEU A 52 -23.41 -12.67 8.39
CA LEU A 52 -22.14 -13.29 8.73
C LEU A 52 -22.20 -14.80 8.45
N ALA A 53 -21.11 -15.31 7.92
CA ALA A 53 -20.82 -16.73 7.70
C ALA A 53 -19.50 -17.05 8.43
N VAL A 54 -19.58 -17.80 9.53
CA VAL A 54 -18.44 -18.14 10.39
C VAL A 54 -18.08 -19.59 10.17
N ASP A 55 -16.86 -19.85 9.72
CA ASP A 55 -16.29 -21.19 9.66
C ASP A 55 -15.54 -21.46 10.97
N THR A 56 -16.09 -22.37 11.77
CA THR A 56 -15.61 -22.66 13.12
C THR A 56 -14.51 -23.71 13.16
N TYR A 57 -14.37 -24.52 12.11
CA TYR A 57 -13.39 -25.61 12.02
C TYR A 57 -13.45 -26.54 13.26
N GLY A 58 -14.68 -26.84 13.70
CA GLY A 58 -14.95 -27.69 14.86
C GLY A 58 -14.70 -27.03 16.23
N LYS A 59 -14.43 -25.71 16.27
CA LYS A 59 -14.29 -24.96 17.52
C LYS A 59 -15.64 -24.51 18.05
N ASP A 60 -15.81 -24.61 19.36
CA ASP A 60 -16.97 -24.06 20.04
C ASP A 60 -16.82 -22.54 20.26
N ILE A 61 -17.81 -21.80 19.77
CA ILE A 61 -17.92 -20.36 19.92
C ILE A 61 -18.83 -20.05 21.12
N ALA A 62 -18.25 -19.45 22.16
CA ALA A 62 -18.92 -19.08 23.40
C ALA A 62 -19.66 -17.73 23.31
N GLY A 63 -19.29 -16.87 22.37
CA GLY A 63 -19.95 -15.59 22.16
C GLY A 63 -19.59 -14.95 20.83
N LEU A 64 -20.51 -14.14 20.32
CA LEU A 64 -20.35 -13.34 19.11
C LEU A 64 -20.87 -11.93 19.40
N ARG A 65 -20.05 -10.91 19.15
CA ARG A 65 -20.44 -9.50 19.21
C ARG A 65 -19.81 -8.72 18.07
N PHE A 66 -20.27 -7.51 17.83
CA PHE A 66 -19.60 -6.59 16.91
C PHE A 66 -19.49 -5.19 17.51
N GLN A 67 -18.46 -4.47 17.09
CA GLN A 67 -18.25 -3.06 17.41
C GLN A 67 -18.14 -2.25 16.13
N VAL A 68 -18.75 -1.06 16.13
CA VAL A 68 -18.56 -0.05 15.09
C VAL A 68 -17.88 1.16 15.72
N ARG A 69 -16.79 1.61 15.08
CA ARG A 69 -16.00 2.75 15.54
C ARG A 69 -15.82 3.78 14.43
N SER A 70 -15.85 5.05 14.81
CA SER A 70 -15.38 6.14 13.96
C SER A 70 -13.90 5.95 13.69
N LEU A 71 -13.47 6.15 12.44
CA LEU A 71 -12.04 6.11 12.10
C LEU A 71 -11.33 7.37 12.62
N ALA A 72 -11.99 8.53 12.57
CA ALA A 72 -11.40 9.84 12.85
C ALA A 72 -10.91 10.01 14.30
N ASP A 73 -11.67 9.52 15.27
CA ASP A 73 -11.44 9.73 16.71
C ASP A 73 -11.44 8.41 17.51
N LYS A 74 -11.52 7.27 16.81
CA LYS A 74 -11.60 5.90 17.39
C LYS A 74 -12.79 5.69 18.34
N ARG A 75 -13.75 6.63 18.37
CA ARG A 75 -14.92 6.60 19.25
C ARG A 75 -15.80 5.40 18.94
N LEU A 76 -16.21 4.70 20.00
CA LEU A 76 -17.18 3.62 19.93
C LEU A 76 -18.57 4.17 19.62
N ILE A 77 -19.16 3.74 18.50
CA ILE A 77 -20.50 4.13 18.06
C ILE A 77 -21.50 3.05 18.46
N GLU A 78 -21.14 1.79 18.25
CA GLU A 78 -21.99 0.65 18.57
C GLU A 78 -21.16 -0.51 19.14
N ASP A 79 -21.69 -1.18 20.17
CA ASP A 79 -21.23 -2.47 20.68
C ASP A 79 -22.49 -3.32 20.94
N THR A 80 -22.63 -4.42 20.21
CA THR A 80 -23.86 -5.24 20.21
C THR A 80 -23.51 -6.73 20.23
N GLU A 81 -24.06 -7.44 21.22
CA GLU A 81 -24.00 -8.90 21.31
C GLU A 81 -25.02 -9.56 20.37
N VAL A 82 -24.57 -10.56 19.62
CA VAL A 82 -25.38 -11.26 18.62
C VAL A 82 -25.86 -12.58 19.20
N ASN A 83 -27.08 -12.54 19.74
CA ASN A 83 -27.67 -13.68 20.44
C ASN A 83 -28.44 -14.65 19.54
N ASN A 84 -28.75 -14.25 18.31
CA ASN A 84 -29.61 -15.02 17.41
C ASN A 84 -28.82 -15.43 16.16
N TYR A 85 -28.27 -16.63 16.20
CA TYR A 85 -27.50 -17.22 15.11
C TYR A 85 -27.90 -18.69 14.92
N VAL A 86 -27.67 -19.20 13.71
CA VAL A 86 -27.93 -20.58 13.34
C VAL A 86 -26.62 -21.35 13.42
N LYS A 87 -26.50 -22.30 14.35
CA LYS A 87 -25.33 -23.17 14.48
C LYS A 87 -25.55 -24.47 13.69
N GLY A 88 -24.70 -24.71 12.70
CA GLY A 88 -24.47 -26.01 12.07
C GLY A 88 -23.31 -26.75 12.74
N ASP A 89 -22.83 -27.83 12.11
CA ASP A 89 -21.75 -28.66 12.67
C ASP A 89 -20.43 -27.87 12.77
N GLU A 90 -19.97 -27.28 11.65
CA GLU A 90 -18.73 -26.48 11.60
C GLU A 90 -18.96 -25.04 11.11
N HIS A 91 -20.22 -24.61 10.98
CA HIS A 91 -20.59 -23.32 10.42
C HIS A 91 -21.61 -22.59 11.30
N ILE A 92 -21.47 -21.28 11.44
CA ILE A 92 -22.46 -20.41 12.10
C ILE A 92 -22.89 -19.32 11.12
N THR A 93 -24.20 -19.13 10.96
CA THR A 93 -24.75 -18.00 10.21
C THR A 93 -25.45 -17.04 11.16
N ALA A 94 -25.17 -15.74 11.05
CA ALA A 94 -25.77 -14.72 11.92
C ALA A 94 -26.12 -13.46 11.13
N ASP A 95 -27.31 -12.89 11.40
CA ASP A 95 -27.68 -11.58 10.87
C ASP A 95 -27.29 -10.50 11.89
N ILE A 96 -26.50 -9.52 11.47
CA ILE A 96 -26.25 -8.30 12.25
C ILE A 96 -26.98 -7.13 11.60
N VAL A 97 -27.66 -6.32 12.42
CA VAL A 97 -28.38 -5.14 11.98
C VAL A 97 -27.80 -3.94 12.71
N LEU A 98 -27.21 -3.02 11.96
CA LEU A 98 -26.52 -1.85 12.51
C LEU A 98 -27.54 -0.76 12.86
N LYS A 99 -27.38 -0.12 14.02
CA LYS A 99 -28.27 0.97 14.48
C LYS A 99 -28.15 2.19 13.61
N ASP A 100 -29.21 2.99 13.51
CA ASP A 100 -29.28 4.22 12.72
C ASP A 100 -28.46 5.40 13.31
N LEU A 101 -27.14 5.20 13.37
CA LEU A 101 -26.15 6.10 13.98
C LEU A 101 -24.98 6.39 13.01
N LEU A 102 -25.04 5.88 11.79
CA LEU A 102 -23.97 6.03 10.79
C LEU A 102 -24.44 6.93 9.67
N GLU A 103 -23.55 7.81 9.24
CA GLU A 103 -23.81 8.83 8.23
C GLU A 103 -23.46 8.31 6.84
N GLU A 104 -24.14 8.83 5.82
CA GLU A 104 -23.86 8.50 4.43
C GLU A 104 -22.53 9.08 3.95
N ASP A 105 -21.95 8.46 2.92
CA ASP A 105 -20.67 8.83 2.30
C ASP A 105 -19.47 8.77 3.27
N ARG A 106 -19.58 7.96 4.33
CA ARG A 106 -18.53 7.82 5.35
C ARG A 106 -18.05 6.38 5.55
N GLU A 107 -16.80 6.29 5.99
CA GLU A 107 -16.12 5.04 6.32
C GLU A 107 -16.01 4.86 7.84
N TYR A 108 -16.33 3.66 8.33
CA TYR A 108 -16.25 3.28 9.74
C TYR A 108 -15.49 1.95 9.88
N SER A 109 -14.88 1.71 11.04
CA SER A 109 -14.36 0.38 11.34
C SER A 109 -15.49 -0.51 11.87
N LEU A 110 -15.62 -1.71 11.32
CA LEU A 110 -16.41 -2.80 11.90
C LEU A 110 -15.45 -3.88 12.39
N CYS A 111 -15.56 -4.19 13.68
CA CYS A 111 -14.85 -5.30 14.30
C CYS A 111 -15.87 -6.34 14.77
N VAL A 112 -15.86 -7.52 14.18
CA VAL A 112 -16.59 -8.69 14.72
C VAL A 112 -15.66 -9.39 15.70
N ILE A 113 -16.18 -9.76 16.88
CA ILE A 113 -15.40 -10.35 17.96
C ILE A 113 -16.03 -11.69 18.33
N LEU A 114 -15.25 -12.76 18.20
CA LEU A 114 -15.62 -14.09 18.67
C LEU A 114 -14.95 -14.38 20.01
N LYS A 115 -15.66 -15.11 20.87
CA LYS A 115 -15.12 -15.71 22.08
C LYS A 115 -15.07 -17.22 21.92
N ASP A 116 -13.91 -17.81 22.18
CA ASP A 116 -13.79 -19.25 22.33
C ASP A 116 -14.22 -19.70 23.74
N GLU A 117 -14.23 -21.03 23.99
CA GLU A 117 -14.55 -21.58 25.32
C GLU A 117 -13.56 -21.17 26.42
N GLY A 118 -12.33 -20.78 26.05
CA GLY A 118 -11.31 -20.26 26.95
C GLY A 118 -11.52 -18.78 27.32
N ASN A 119 -12.55 -18.13 26.77
CA ASN A 119 -12.78 -16.69 26.81
C ASN A 119 -11.68 -15.85 26.14
N ARG A 120 -10.91 -16.44 25.21
CA ARG A 120 -10.03 -15.67 24.33
C ARG A 120 -10.91 -14.90 23.34
N GLU A 121 -10.65 -13.60 23.20
CA GLU A 121 -11.26 -12.77 22.16
C GLU A 121 -10.44 -12.87 20.88
N ILE A 122 -11.13 -13.05 19.75
CA ILE A 122 -10.55 -13.11 18.40
C ILE A 122 -11.25 -12.03 17.57
N TYR A 123 -10.48 -11.14 16.97
CA TYR A 123 -10.96 -9.91 16.34
C TYR A 123 -10.92 -10.01 14.81
N PHE A 124 -11.96 -9.57 14.12
CA PHE A 124 -12.08 -9.62 12.66
C PHE A 124 -12.47 -8.23 12.14
N TYR A 125 -11.63 -7.63 11.30
CA TYR A 125 -11.77 -6.22 10.90
C TYR A 125 -12.17 -6.06 9.42
N THR A 126 -13.09 -5.15 9.17
CA THR A 126 -13.39 -4.60 7.83
C THR A 126 -13.73 -3.12 7.95
N THR A 127 -13.61 -2.35 6.86
CA THR A 127 -14.12 -0.99 6.78
C THR A 127 -15.55 -1.03 6.23
N LEU A 128 -16.52 -0.50 6.98
CA LEU A 128 -17.85 -0.21 6.46
C LEU A 128 -17.80 1.04 5.61
N TYR A 129 -18.41 0.98 4.42
CA TYR A 129 -18.72 2.18 3.64
C TYR A 129 -20.23 2.35 3.57
N VAL A 130 -20.72 3.43 4.19
CA VAL A 130 -22.15 3.68 4.35
C VAL A 130 -22.62 4.51 3.17
N LYS A 131 -23.25 3.86 2.21
CA LYS A 131 -23.73 4.52 1.01
C LYS A 131 -25.00 3.85 0.50
N LYS A 132 -26.03 4.66 0.27
CA LYS A 132 -27.27 4.17 -0.34
C LYS A 132 -27.04 3.87 -1.82
N ASP A 133 -27.70 2.82 -2.28
CA ASP A 133 -27.84 2.47 -3.70
C ASP A 133 -26.54 2.43 -4.53
N THR A 134 -25.55 1.63 -4.10
CA THR A 134 -24.32 1.43 -4.88
C THR A 134 -24.44 0.34 -5.95
N ALA A 135 -25.64 -0.21 -6.18
CA ALA A 135 -25.85 -1.43 -6.98
C ALA A 135 -24.90 -2.60 -6.60
N PHE A 136 -24.49 -2.70 -5.32
CA PHE A 136 -23.49 -3.68 -4.87
C PHE A 136 -23.89 -5.12 -5.20
N LYS A 137 -25.16 -5.47 -4.97
CA LYS A 137 -25.70 -6.81 -5.23
C LYS A 137 -25.53 -7.20 -6.70
N ASP A 138 -25.89 -6.29 -7.62
CA ASP A 138 -25.75 -6.52 -9.06
C ASP A 138 -24.28 -6.62 -9.50
N LYS A 139 -23.39 -5.82 -8.88
CA LYS A 139 -21.93 -5.88 -9.12
C LYS A 139 -21.35 -7.23 -8.67
N LEU A 140 -21.74 -7.71 -7.49
CA LEU A 140 -21.31 -8.99 -6.95
C LEU A 140 -21.81 -10.16 -7.82
N GLU A 141 -23.10 -10.16 -8.16
CA GLU A 141 -23.71 -11.16 -9.05
C GLU A 141 -23.03 -11.19 -10.43
N PHE A 142 -22.68 -10.02 -10.98
CA PHE A 142 -21.96 -9.93 -12.24
C PHE A 142 -20.60 -10.65 -12.19
N VAL A 143 -19.80 -10.40 -11.14
CA VAL A 143 -18.46 -10.99 -10.99
C VAL A 143 -18.55 -12.51 -10.88
N TYR A 144 -19.43 -13.02 -10.02
CA TYR A 144 -19.65 -14.45 -9.88
C TYR A 144 -20.14 -15.09 -11.18
N ASN A 145 -21.10 -14.46 -11.86
CA ASN A 145 -21.59 -14.96 -13.15
C ASN A 145 -20.51 -14.92 -14.24
N PHE A 146 -19.68 -13.87 -14.29
CA PHE A 146 -18.56 -13.82 -15.23
C PHE A 146 -17.62 -14.99 -14.99
N ASN A 147 -17.22 -15.23 -13.74
CA ASN A 147 -16.37 -16.36 -13.36
C ASN A 147 -17.00 -17.69 -13.78
N GLU A 148 -18.28 -17.95 -13.47
CA GLU A 148 -18.99 -19.16 -13.89
C GLU A 148 -18.96 -19.38 -15.41
N LEU A 149 -19.15 -18.32 -16.19
CA LEU A 149 -19.11 -18.42 -17.65
C LEU A 149 -17.72 -18.76 -18.20
N THR A 150 -16.62 -18.45 -17.49
CA THR A 150 -15.28 -18.85 -17.93
C THR A 150 -15.09 -20.37 -17.95
N PHE A 151 -15.88 -21.12 -17.17
CA PHE A 151 -15.84 -22.58 -17.11
C PHE A 151 -16.87 -23.25 -18.06
N ASP A 152 -17.76 -22.49 -18.70
CA ASP A 152 -18.84 -22.99 -19.55
C ASP A 152 -18.55 -22.80 -21.06
N ARG A 153 -17.36 -23.23 -21.50
CA ARG A 153 -16.89 -23.03 -22.89
C ARG A 153 -17.83 -23.61 -23.94
N SER A 154 -18.50 -24.74 -23.64
CA SER A 154 -19.46 -25.39 -24.55
C SER A 154 -20.88 -24.83 -24.48
N GLY A 155 -21.16 -23.93 -23.55
CA GLY A 155 -22.48 -23.35 -23.32
C GLY A 155 -22.48 -21.84 -23.57
N GLU A 156 -22.64 -21.06 -22.50
CA GLU A 156 -22.99 -19.64 -22.56
C GLU A 156 -21.78 -18.69 -22.54
N ALA A 157 -20.55 -19.21 -22.54
CA ALA A 157 -19.32 -18.41 -22.53
C ALA A 157 -19.26 -17.33 -23.62
N GLN A 158 -19.92 -17.56 -24.77
CA GLN A 158 -20.01 -16.57 -25.87
C GLN A 158 -20.58 -15.22 -25.44
N LYS A 159 -21.37 -15.17 -24.35
CA LYS A 159 -21.87 -13.92 -23.75
C LYS A 159 -20.73 -12.99 -23.29
N LEU A 160 -19.60 -13.56 -22.89
CA LEU A 160 -18.45 -12.80 -22.37
C LEU A 160 -17.85 -11.85 -23.42
N VAL A 161 -17.96 -12.17 -24.72
CA VAL A 161 -17.43 -11.33 -25.81
C VAL A 161 -17.96 -9.90 -25.78
N THR A 162 -19.16 -9.66 -25.23
CA THR A 162 -19.73 -8.32 -25.11
C THR A 162 -18.97 -7.42 -24.11
N TYR A 163 -18.15 -8.01 -23.24
CA TYR A 163 -17.39 -7.33 -22.19
C TYR A 163 -15.88 -7.28 -22.45
N LEU A 164 -15.38 -8.07 -23.42
CA LEU A 164 -13.94 -8.15 -23.70
C LEU A 164 -13.53 -7.08 -24.73
N GLU A 165 -12.30 -6.61 -24.60
CA GLU A 165 -11.64 -5.67 -25.51
C GLU A 165 -10.55 -6.38 -26.32
N SER A 166 -10.81 -7.63 -26.72
CA SER A 166 -9.83 -8.50 -27.38
C SER A 166 -9.24 -7.85 -28.64
N ASN A 167 -7.92 -7.66 -28.66
CA ASN A 167 -7.20 -6.96 -29.72
C ASN A 167 -5.75 -7.48 -29.85
N GLU A 168 -4.90 -6.79 -30.63
CA GLU A 168 -3.49 -7.15 -30.83
C GLU A 168 -2.59 -6.88 -29.60
N GLU A 169 -3.09 -6.14 -28.59
CA GLU A 169 -2.37 -5.85 -27.34
C GLU A 169 -2.51 -7.00 -26.31
N GLY A 170 -3.47 -7.91 -26.52
CA GLY A 170 -3.70 -9.05 -25.65
C GLY A 170 -2.63 -10.15 -25.80
N ASP A 171 -1.99 -10.52 -24.70
CA ASP A 171 -1.14 -11.71 -24.64
C ASP A 171 -2.01 -12.97 -24.53
N ASN A 172 -1.83 -13.88 -25.49
CA ASN A 172 -2.51 -15.18 -25.57
C ASN A 172 -1.48 -16.32 -25.65
N SER A 173 -0.27 -16.09 -25.14
CA SER A 173 0.82 -17.05 -25.11
C SER A 173 1.15 -17.55 -23.70
N THR A 174 0.35 -17.16 -22.71
CA THR A 174 0.50 -17.56 -21.31
C THR A 174 -0.84 -17.63 -20.59
N TYR A 175 -0.97 -18.61 -19.70
CA TYR A 175 -2.07 -18.69 -18.73
C TYR A 175 -1.77 -17.96 -17.42
N GLN A 176 -0.52 -17.56 -17.18
CA GLN A 176 -0.10 -16.93 -15.92
C GLN A 176 -0.78 -15.58 -15.70
N LYS A 177 -0.99 -14.82 -16.79
CA LYS A 177 -1.70 -13.54 -16.79
C LYS A 177 -2.61 -13.44 -18.00
N VAL A 178 -3.90 -13.29 -17.76
CA VAL A 178 -4.94 -13.15 -18.78
C VAL A 178 -5.73 -11.88 -18.47
N ASN A 179 -5.96 -11.00 -19.45
CA ASN A 179 -6.63 -9.73 -19.19
C ASN A 179 -7.79 -9.46 -20.16
N ILE A 180 -8.44 -8.30 -20.02
CA ILE A 180 -9.60 -7.89 -20.83
C ILE A 180 -9.31 -7.88 -22.35
N HIS A 181 -8.04 -7.77 -22.76
CA HIS A 181 -7.59 -7.80 -24.14
C HIS A 181 -7.24 -9.20 -24.65
N SER A 182 -7.14 -10.20 -23.76
CA SER A 182 -6.97 -11.60 -24.16
C SER A 182 -8.20 -12.09 -24.94
N SER A 183 -8.01 -13.12 -25.75
CA SER A 183 -9.07 -13.75 -26.52
C SER A 183 -10.08 -14.44 -25.63
N LEU A 184 -11.32 -14.62 -26.12
CA LEU A 184 -12.34 -15.41 -25.42
C LEU A 184 -11.82 -16.81 -25.04
N ASP A 185 -10.99 -17.40 -25.91
CA ASP A 185 -10.42 -18.72 -25.68
C ASP A 185 -9.53 -18.73 -24.44
N GLN A 186 -8.63 -17.75 -24.34
CA GLN A 186 -7.73 -17.59 -23.20
C GLN A 186 -8.49 -17.29 -21.90
N ILE A 187 -9.53 -16.44 -21.98
CA ILE A 187 -10.45 -16.16 -20.87
C ILE A 187 -11.10 -17.46 -20.38
N CYS A 188 -11.51 -18.34 -21.29
CA CYS A 188 -12.11 -19.64 -20.99
C CYS A 188 -11.09 -20.79 -20.87
N TRP A 189 -9.89 -20.48 -20.36
CA TRP A 189 -8.83 -21.43 -20.01
C TRP A 189 -8.16 -22.16 -21.18
N GLY A 190 -8.35 -21.69 -22.42
CA GLY A 190 -7.70 -22.21 -23.61
C GLY A 190 -7.84 -23.73 -23.74
N THR A 191 -6.74 -24.47 -23.75
CA THR A 191 -6.76 -25.94 -23.86
C THR A 191 -6.76 -26.66 -22.51
N LEU A 192 -6.64 -25.95 -21.39
CA LEU A 192 -6.56 -26.51 -20.06
C LEU A 192 -7.89 -27.17 -19.64
N LYS A 193 -7.79 -28.32 -18.98
CA LYS A 193 -8.94 -29.03 -18.39
C LYS A 193 -9.14 -28.63 -16.93
N VAL A 194 -9.53 -27.38 -16.72
CA VAL A 194 -9.57 -26.78 -15.38
C VAL A 194 -10.79 -27.28 -14.58
N SER A 195 -10.58 -27.58 -13.29
CA SER A 195 -11.64 -27.84 -12.31
C SER A 195 -11.42 -27.01 -11.05
N ARG A 196 -12.48 -26.54 -10.39
CA ARG A 196 -12.34 -25.80 -9.13
C ARG A 196 -12.06 -26.77 -7.96
N LEU A 197 -10.99 -26.53 -7.21
CA LEU A 197 -10.74 -27.19 -5.93
C LEU A 197 -11.50 -26.47 -4.80
N THR A 198 -11.45 -25.14 -4.79
CA THR A 198 -12.17 -24.29 -3.84
C THR A 198 -13.17 -23.39 -4.58
N LYS A 199 -14.22 -22.94 -3.87
CA LYS A 199 -15.19 -22.00 -4.44
C LYS A 199 -14.61 -20.58 -4.48
N PRO A 200 -14.93 -19.76 -5.49
CA PRO A 200 -14.55 -18.36 -5.52
C PRO A 200 -15.15 -17.58 -4.35
N GLU A 201 -14.30 -16.81 -3.67
CA GLU A 201 -14.69 -15.84 -2.64
C GLU A 201 -14.29 -14.44 -3.09
N ALA A 202 -15.22 -13.49 -2.95
CA ALA A 202 -15.00 -12.12 -3.38
C ALA A 202 -14.33 -11.26 -2.31
N GLU A 203 -13.48 -10.33 -2.73
CA GLU A 203 -12.91 -9.28 -1.90
C GLU A 203 -13.25 -7.93 -2.51
N ILE A 204 -13.85 -7.05 -1.72
CA ILE A 204 -14.35 -5.77 -2.19
C ILE A 204 -13.36 -4.68 -1.74
N PHE A 205 -12.72 -4.03 -2.70
CA PHE A 205 -11.70 -3.01 -2.46
C PHE A 205 -12.22 -1.59 -2.67
N VAL A 206 -13.16 -1.45 -3.61
CA VAL A 206 -13.86 -0.22 -3.94
C VAL A 206 -15.31 -0.57 -4.26
N ASN A 207 -16.26 0.19 -3.71
CA ASN A 207 -17.67 0.12 -4.07
C ASN A 207 -18.29 1.51 -3.91
N ASP A 208 -18.16 2.32 -4.95
CA ASP A 208 -18.81 3.62 -5.08
C ASP A 208 -20.08 3.48 -5.95
N GLU A 209 -20.83 4.57 -6.18
CA GLU A 209 -21.97 4.56 -7.10
C GLU A 209 -21.52 4.16 -8.51
N ASP A 210 -20.51 4.86 -9.04
CA ASP A 210 -20.06 4.72 -10.44
C ASP A 210 -19.08 3.58 -10.69
N THR A 211 -18.37 3.09 -9.67
CA THR A 211 -17.32 2.10 -9.87
C THR A 211 -17.26 1.07 -8.76
N ALA A 212 -16.73 -0.10 -9.08
CA ALA A 212 -16.30 -1.07 -8.08
C ALA A 212 -15.01 -1.76 -8.50
N VAL A 213 -14.24 -2.17 -7.51
CA VAL A 213 -13.08 -3.05 -7.68
C VAL A 213 -13.32 -4.26 -6.78
N ILE A 214 -13.47 -5.42 -7.42
CA ILE A 214 -13.78 -6.69 -6.77
C ILE A 214 -12.75 -7.71 -7.24
N LYS A 215 -12.15 -8.46 -6.31
CA LYS A 215 -11.31 -9.61 -6.65
C LYS A 215 -12.02 -10.92 -6.30
N LEU A 216 -11.77 -11.98 -7.06
CA LEU A 216 -12.11 -13.35 -6.68
C LEU A 216 -10.83 -14.13 -6.40
N ASN A 217 -10.80 -14.85 -5.29
CA ASN A 217 -9.72 -15.77 -4.93
C ASN A 217 -10.25 -17.20 -4.87
N TYR A 218 -9.54 -18.15 -5.50
CA TYR A 218 -9.83 -19.58 -5.45
C TYR A 218 -8.66 -20.42 -5.95
N ILE A 219 -8.79 -21.74 -5.80
CA ILE A 219 -7.80 -22.72 -6.25
C ILE A 219 -8.44 -23.59 -7.31
N VAL A 220 -7.71 -23.83 -8.39
CA VAL A 220 -8.10 -24.75 -9.46
C VAL A 220 -7.11 -25.89 -9.58
N THR A 221 -7.56 -26.97 -10.21
CA THR A 221 -6.73 -28.10 -10.60
C THR A 221 -6.69 -28.28 -12.11
N VAL A 222 -5.55 -28.73 -12.63
CA VAL A 222 -5.37 -29.08 -14.04
C VAL A 222 -4.68 -30.44 -14.14
N PRO A 223 -5.31 -31.46 -14.75
CA PRO A 223 -4.69 -32.75 -14.98
C PRO A 223 -3.75 -32.70 -16.19
N GLU A 224 -2.52 -33.19 -16.02
CA GLU A 224 -1.48 -33.29 -17.04
C GLU A 224 -0.56 -34.49 -16.77
N ASN A 225 -0.25 -35.30 -17.80
CA ASN A 225 0.70 -36.43 -17.72
C ASN A 225 0.49 -37.36 -16.51
N ASP A 226 -0.75 -37.81 -16.29
CA ASP A 226 -1.18 -38.65 -15.17
C ASP A 226 -1.07 -38.02 -13.76
N LYS A 227 -0.66 -36.74 -13.66
CA LYS A 227 -0.68 -35.92 -12.45
C LYS A 227 -1.77 -34.86 -12.50
N THR A 228 -2.18 -34.35 -11.35
CA THR A 228 -3.06 -33.18 -11.24
C THR A 228 -2.28 -32.09 -10.51
N TRP A 229 -2.24 -30.90 -11.10
CA TRP A 229 -1.53 -29.75 -10.54
C TRP A 229 -2.51 -28.73 -9.99
N GLU A 230 -2.18 -28.11 -8.86
CA GLU A 230 -2.97 -27.06 -8.24
C GLU A 230 -2.42 -25.66 -8.51
N PHE A 231 -3.33 -24.70 -8.67
CA PHE A 231 -2.99 -23.32 -9.00
C PHE A 231 -3.83 -22.36 -8.17
N TYR A 232 -3.17 -21.36 -7.58
CA TYR A 232 -3.85 -20.19 -7.05
C TYR A 232 -4.34 -19.32 -8.19
N VAL A 233 -5.58 -18.86 -8.09
CA VAL A 233 -6.20 -17.97 -9.08
C VAL A 233 -6.70 -16.71 -8.36
N ASN A 234 -6.29 -15.56 -8.87
CA ASN A 234 -6.86 -14.26 -8.53
C ASN A 234 -7.49 -13.66 -9.78
N GLU A 235 -8.75 -13.27 -9.73
CA GLU A 235 -9.41 -12.49 -10.79
C GLU A 235 -9.78 -11.11 -10.26
N SER A 236 -9.25 -10.04 -10.84
CA SER A 236 -9.54 -8.66 -10.50
C SER A 236 -10.47 -8.02 -11.52
N PHE A 237 -11.58 -7.46 -11.06
CA PHE A 237 -12.60 -6.80 -11.87
C PHE A 237 -12.69 -5.33 -11.52
N ARG A 238 -12.68 -4.46 -12.52
CA ARG A 238 -13.12 -3.07 -12.37
C ARG A 238 -14.42 -2.87 -13.13
N LEU A 239 -15.47 -2.50 -12.41
CA LEU A 239 -16.83 -2.41 -12.94
C LEU A 239 -17.34 -0.98 -12.91
N ARG A 240 -18.30 -0.69 -13.77
CA ARG A 240 -19.17 0.49 -13.70
C ARG A 240 -20.61 0.10 -14.02
N PRO A 241 -21.59 0.41 -13.16
CA PRO A 241 -22.99 0.22 -13.50
C PRO A 241 -23.40 1.21 -14.60
N GLY A 242 -24.33 0.80 -15.45
CA GLY A 242 -24.92 1.67 -16.45
C GLY A 242 -26.37 1.29 -16.72
N GLU A 243 -27.06 2.10 -17.52
CA GLU A 243 -28.47 1.89 -17.82
C GLU A 243 -28.68 0.55 -18.56
N GLY A 244 -29.27 -0.42 -17.88
CA GLY A 244 -29.61 -1.74 -18.42
C GLY A 244 -28.46 -2.73 -18.60
N ARG A 245 -27.21 -2.37 -18.26
CA ARG A 245 -26.06 -3.31 -18.24
C ARG A 245 -24.91 -2.88 -17.34
N MET A 246 -24.14 -3.86 -16.87
CA MET A 246 -22.84 -3.63 -16.24
C MET A 246 -21.75 -3.43 -17.31
N PHE A 247 -20.83 -2.50 -17.08
CA PHE A 247 -19.62 -2.34 -17.89
C PHE A 247 -18.41 -2.93 -17.15
N LEU A 248 -17.67 -3.80 -17.82
CA LEU A 248 -16.36 -4.25 -17.39
C LEU A 248 -15.32 -3.28 -17.93
N LEU A 249 -14.71 -2.50 -17.04
CA LEU A 249 -13.70 -1.49 -17.39
C LEU A 249 -12.28 -2.05 -17.36
N ASP A 250 -12.06 -3.09 -16.56
CA ASP A 250 -10.79 -3.81 -16.47
C ASP A 250 -11.06 -5.22 -15.97
N TYR A 251 -10.27 -6.17 -16.46
CA TYR A 251 -10.27 -7.56 -16.01
C TYR A 251 -8.86 -8.09 -16.10
N GLU A 252 -8.40 -8.74 -15.04
CA GLU A 252 -7.13 -9.44 -15.00
C GLU A 252 -7.30 -10.73 -14.18
N ARG A 253 -6.78 -11.85 -14.69
CA ARG A 253 -6.63 -13.11 -13.98
C ARG A 253 -5.16 -13.46 -13.91
N THR A 254 -4.67 -13.75 -12.70
CA THR A 254 -3.39 -14.43 -12.52
C THR A 254 -3.59 -15.88 -12.10
N MET A 255 -2.67 -16.74 -12.52
CA MET A 255 -2.66 -18.16 -12.21
C MET A 255 -1.23 -18.57 -11.82
N ASP A 256 -1.05 -19.05 -10.59
CA ASP A 256 0.26 -19.46 -10.08
C ASP A 256 0.22 -20.91 -9.60
N GLN A 257 1.03 -21.75 -10.25
CA GLN A 257 1.18 -23.16 -9.92
C GLN A 257 1.84 -23.32 -8.57
N ILE A 258 1.24 -24.16 -7.74
CA ILE A 258 1.77 -24.55 -6.45
C ILE A 258 2.84 -25.60 -6.72
N PHE A 259 4.09 -25.26 -6.40
CA PHE A 259 5.21 -26.18 -6.54
C PHE A 259 5.02 -27.35 -5.59
N ASP A 260 5.07 -28.55 -6.15
CA ASP A 260 4.95 -29.81 -5.44
C ASP A 260 6.25 -30.61 -5.64
N THR A 261 6.84 -31.06 -4.54
CA THR A 261 8.14 -31.75 -4.51
C THR A 261 8.13 -33.19 -5.02
N GLU A 262 6.97 -33.70 -5.48
CA GLU A 262 6.87 -35.00 -6.17
C GLU A 262 7.54 -35.01 -7.56
N GLU A 263 7.37 -36.10 -8.32
CA GLU A 263 8.00 -36.29 -9.64
C GLU A 263 7.66 -35.16 -10.63
N GLY A 264 8.61 -34.87 -11.54
CA GLY A 264 8.43 -33.92 -12.64
C GLY A 264 8.98 -32.51 -12.42
N ILE A 265 9.53 -32.20 -11.25
CA ILE A 265 10.07 -30.86 -10.93
C ILE A 265 11.46 -30.57 -11.52
N LEU A 266 12.21 -31.60 -11.90
CA LEU A 266 13.53 -31.45 -12.50
C LEU A 266 13.52 -31.92 -13.96
N ALA A 267 14.04 -31.08 -14.85
CA ALA A 267 14.19 -31.39 -16.27
C ALA A 267 15.59 -31.00 -16.75
N ASN A 268 16.48 -31.99 -16.94
CA ASN A 268 17.89 -31.77 -17.31
C ASN A 268 18.60 -30.84 -16.31
N ASN A 269 18.80 -29.57 -16.64
CA ASN A 269 19.39 -28.56 -15.74
C ASN A 269 18.34 -27.52 -15.30
N LYS A 270 17.06 -27.87 -15.21
CA LYS A 270 15.97 -26.95 -14.90
C LYS A 270 15.20 -27.40 -13.66
N ILE A 271 14.82 -26.45 -12.82
CA ILE A 271 13.69 -26.60 -11.88
C ILE A 271 12.47 -26.02 -12.57
N VAL A 272 11.44 -26.83 -12.80
CA VAL A 272 10.22 -26.43 -13.51
C VAL A 272 9.22 -25.87 -12.49
N LEU A 273 8.94 -24.57 -12.57
CA LEU A 273 7.94 -23.93 -11.69
C LEU A 273 6.54 -23.93 -12.32
N GLY A 274 6.45 -24.21 -13.63
CA GLY A 274 5.19 -24.29 -14.36
C GLY A 274 4.59 -22.91 -14.63
N ILE A 275 3.25 -22.81 -14.65
CA ILE A 275 2.57 -21.53 -14.87
C ILE A 275 2.77 -20.68 -13.62
N SER A 276 3.68 -19.71 -13.63
CA SER A 276 4.01 -18.89 -12.47
C SER A 276 4.68 -17.59 -12.90
N ASP A 277 4.60 -16.55 -12.07
CA ASP A 277 5.24 -15.25 -12.35
C ASP A 277 6.72 -15.41 -12.71
N LYS A 278 7.17 -14.67 -13.72
CA LYS A 278 8.57 -14.65 -14.17
C LYS A 278 9.51 -14.00 -13.16
N ASN A 279 9.00 -13.17 -12.27
CA ASN A 279 9.75 -12.46 -11.23
C ASN A 279 9.85 -13.36 -9.99
N VAL A 280 10.63 -14.44 -10.12
CA VAL A 280 10.83 -15.40 -9.03
C VAL A 280 11.74 -14.78 -7.96
N ASN A 281 11.26 -14.72 -6.72
CA ASN A 281 12.08 -14.36 -5.56
C ASN A 281 13.11 -15.47 -5.31
N MET A 282 14.36 -15.22 -5.71
CA MET A 282 15.44 -16.19 -5.68
C MET A 282 16.75 -15.51 -5.23
N MET A 283 17.56 -16.26 -4.49
CA MET A 283 18.93 -15.89 -4.17
C MET A 283 19.84 -17.13 -4.22
N GLU A 284 21.12 -16.96 -4.51
CA GLU A 284 22.08 -18.06 -4.58
C GLU A 284 23.37 -17.77 -3.81
N SER A 285 24.13 -18.83 -3.50
CA SER A 285 25.49 -18.72 -2.96
C SER A 285 26.42 -18.06 -3.98
N GLU A 286 27.56 -17.53 -3.54
CA GLU A 286 28.56 -16.90 -4.42
C GLU A 286 29.01 -17.88 -5.50
N ASP A 287 29.11 -19.17 -5.19
CA ASP A 287 29.45 -20.23 -6.13
C ASP A 287 28.26 -20.71 -7.01
N GLY A 288 27.02 -20.34 -6.66
CA GLY A 288 25.76 -20.71 -7.31
C GLY A 288 25.36 -22.18 -7.15
N ASP A 289 25.97 -22.96 -6.25
CA ASP A 289 25.64 -24.38 -5.97
C ASP A 289 24.49 -24.53 -4.97
N ARG A 290 24.19 -23.46 -4.24
CA ARG A 290 23.07 -23.33 -3.32
C ARG A 290 22.16 -22.26 -3.88
N LEU A 291 20.88 -22.56 -4.00
CA LEU A 291 19.90 -21.54 -4.37
C LEU A 291 18.66 -21.69 -3.50
N ALA A 292 18.10 -20.57 -3.07
CA ALA A 292 16.86 -20.47 -2.35
C ALA A 292 15.85 -19.76 -3.24
N PHE A 293 14.61 -20.25 -3.30
CA PHE A 293 13.55 -19.63 -4.10
C PHE A 293 12.19 -19.77 -3.42
N VAL A 294 11.33 -18.78 -3.64
CA VAL A 294 9.95 -18.80 -3.18
C VAL A 294 9.05 -19.16 -4.35
N ASN A 295 8.14 -20.11 -4.15
CA ASN A 295 7.01 -20.36 -5.04
C ASN A 295 5.73 -20.46 -4.21
N ALA A 296 4.68 -19.75 -4.62
CA ALA A 296 3.38 -19.79 -3.96
C ALA A 296 3.42 -19.57 -2.43
N GLY A 297 4.36 -18.77 -1.90
CA GLY A 297 4.53 -18.54 -0.44
C GLY A 297 5.18 -19.70 0.32
N ARG A 298 5.88 -20.58 -0.40
CA ARG A 298 6.72 -21.64 0.13
C ARG A 298 8.18 -21.37 -0.24
N LEU A 299 9.07 -21.47 0.74
CA LEU A 299 10.52 -21.32 0.56
C LEU A 299 11.17 -22.68 0.37
N TYR A 300 11.95 -22.80 -0.70
CA TYR A 300 12.74 -23.98 -1.00
C TYR A 300 14.23 -23.65 -1.06
N VAL A 301 15.08 -24.61 -0.71
CA VAL A 301 16.54 -24.52 -0.86
C VAL A 301 17.05 -25.73 -1.62
N TYR A 302 17.67 -25.50 -2.77
CA TYR A 302 18.22 -26.54 -3.62
C TYR A 302 19.75 -26.56 -3.59
N HIS A 303 20.31 -27.75 -3.35
CA HIS A 303 21.73 -28.07 -3.39
C HIS A 303 22.04 -28.81 -4.68
N ILE A 304 22.64 -28.12 -5.64
CA ILE A 304 22.82 -28.65 -7.00
C ILE A 304 23.77 -29.86 -7.00
N SER A 305 24.94 -29.77 -6.35
CA SER A 305 25.91 -30.89 -6.37
C SER A 305 25.50 -32.09 -5.51
N GLU A 306 24.62 -31.89 -4.52
CA GLU A 306 24.10 -32.97 -3.67
C GLU A 306 22.77 -33.53 -4.17
N ASN A 307 22.16 -32.87 -5.16
CA ASN A 307 20.82 -33.16 -5.67
C ASN A 307 19.79 -33.27 -4.53
N ARG A 308 19.76 -32.24 -3.68
CA ARG A 308 18.97 -32.20 -2.44
C ARG A 308 18.12 -30.93 -2.41
N LEU A 309 16.80 -31.09 -2.28
CA LEU A 309 15.83 -30.00 -2.18
C LEU A 309 15.21 -30.01 -0.79
N ALA A 310 15.30 -28.90 -0.07
CA ALA A 310 14.65 -28.71 1.22
C ALA A 310 13.40 -27.83 1.07
N TYR A 311 12.27 -28.27 1.60
CA TYR A 311 11.08 -27.43 1.81
C TYR A 311 11.23 -26.70 3.15
N VAL A 312 11.81 -25.50 3.11
CA VAL A 312 12.28 -24.81 4.31
C VAL A 312 11.15 -24.19 5.11
N PHE A 313 10.19 -23.56 4.44
CA PHE A 313 9.08 -22.89 5.12
C PHE A 313 7.83 -22.81 4.25
N GLY A 314 6.66 -22.94 4.87
CA GLY A 314 5.37 -22.56 4.34
C GLY A 314 4.29 -22.80 5.39
N PHE A 315 3.21 -22.01 5.34
CA PHE A 315 2.11 -22.12 6.31
C PHE A 315 1.15 -23.28 6.02
N TYR A 316 1.07 -23.71 4.76
CA TYR A 316 0.17 -24.76 4.31
C TYR A 316 0.95 -25.94 3.76
N ASN A 317 0.47 -27.14 4.06
CA ASN A 317 0.96 -28.40 3.48
C ASN A 317 0.04 -28.83 2.34
N ASP A 318 -0.21 -30.12 2.16
CA ASP A 318 -0.93 -30.64 0.99
C ASP A 318 -2.45 -30.39 1.04
N ASP A 319 -3.00 -30.04 2.21
CA ASP A 319 -4.41 -29.63 2.31
C ASP A 319 -4.59 -28.15 1.96
N LEU A 320 -4.94 -27.91 0.69
CA LEU A 320 -5.21 -26.58 0.17
C LEU A 320 -6.65 -26.11 0.42
N THR A 321 -7.48 -26.92 1.08
CA THR A 321 -8.89 -26.58 1.33
C THR A 321 -9.09 -25.84 2.66
N ASP A 322 -8.12 -25.93 3.57
CA ASP A 322 -8.09 -25.12 4.79
C ASP A 322 -7.66 -23.68 4.49
N ARG A 323 -8.66 -22.80 4.40
CA ARG A 323 -8.46 -21.36 4.13
C ARG A 323 -7.63 -20.65 5.19
N ARG A 324 -7.50 -21.20 6.40
CA ARG A 324 -6.72 -20.56 7.47
C ARG A 324 -5.23 -20.61 7.16
N GLU A 325 -4.78 -21.72 6.56
CA GLU A 325 -3.37 -21.93 6.21
C GLU A 325 -3.01 -21.35 4.84
N THR A 326 -3.99 -21.21 3.94
CA THR A 326 -3.80 -20.67 2.58
C THR A 326 -4.06 -19.16 2.45
N CYS A 327 -4.29 -18.45 3.57
CA CYS A 327 -4.33 -16.99 3.59
C CYS A 327 -3.02 -16.41 3.03
N ARG A 328 -3.15 -15.42 2.12
CA ARG A 328 -2.04 -14.86 1.32
C ARG A 328 -1.61 -13.47 1.80
N ASP A 329 -2.03 -13.06 2.99
CA ASP A 329 -1.69 -11.76 3.59
C ASP A 329 -0.27 -11.75 4.22
N ASN A 330 0.61 -12.61 3.73
CA ASN A 330 2.01 -12.72 4.11
C ASN A 330 2.89 -12.99 2.90
N ASP A 331 4.18 -12.68 3.03
CA ASP A 331 5.19 -12.92 2.02
C ASP A 331 6.56 -13.24 2.66
N ILE A 332 7.51 -13.67 1.84
CA ILE A 332 8.84 -14.14 2.25
C ILE A 332 9.91 -13.31 1.56
N ARG A 333 10.92 -12.84 2.29
CA ARG A 333 12.11 -12.19 1.68
C ARG A 333 13.37 -12.94 2.08
N ILE A 334 14.19 -13.29 1.08
CA ILE A 334 15.47 -13.98 1.27
C ILE A 334 16.59 -12.93 1.37
N PHE A 335 17.43 -12.99 2.41
CA PHE A 335 18.53 -12.02 2.61
C PHE A 335 19.91 -12.57 2.26
N SER A 336 20.14 -13.86 2.49
CA SER A 336 21.43 -14.48 2.22
C SER A 336 21.30 -15.99 2.04
N VAL A 337 22.07 -16.54 1.11
CA VAL A 337 22.36 -17.97 0.97
C VAL A 337 23.88 -18.15 1.04
N ASP A 338 24.38 -18.89 2.01
CA ASP A 338 25.83 -19.16 2.11
C ASP A 338 26.25 -20.43 1.34
N GLU A 339 27.56 -20.66 1.24
CA GLU A 339 28.14 -21.83 0.57
C GLU A 339 27.76 -23.18 1.21
N MET A 340 27.36 -23.19 2.47
CA MET A 340 26.84 -24.39 3.16
C MET A 340 25.34 -24.62 2.89
N GLY A 341 24.67 -23.64 2.25
CA GLY A 341 23.23 -23.61 1.99
C GLY A 341 22.42 -23.18 3.20
N ASN A 342 23.04 -22.51 4.18
CA ASN A 342 22.28 -21.85 5.24
C ASN A 342 21.60 -20.62 4.66
N VAL A 343 20.37 -20.37 5.11
CA VAL A 343 19.55 -19.28 4.58
C VAL A 343 19.04 -18.41 5.71
N ARG A 344 19.21 -17.09 5.58
CA ARG A 344 18.51 -16.12 6.44
C ARG A 344 17.43 -15.44 5.62
N PHE A 345 16.23 -15.41 6.16
CA PHE A 345 15.04 -14.88 5.50
C PHE A 345 14.06 -14.32 6.52
N ILE A 346 13.05 -13.61 6.04
CA ILE A 346 11.89 -13.22 6.85
C ILE A 346 10.61 -13.79 6.26
N VAL A 347 9.64 -14.01 7.13
CA VAL A 347 8.23 -14.11 6.80
C VAL A 347 7.57 -12.87 7.39
N TYR A 348 6.84 -12.11 6.58
CA TYR A 348 6.24 -10.85 7.02
C TYR A 348 4.78 -10.75 6.56
N GLY A 349 3.94 -10.11 7.38
CA GLY A 349 2.50 -10.02 7.19
C GLY A 349 1.73 -10.82 8.26
N TYR A 350 0.56 -11.33 7.89
CA TYR A 350 -0.32 -12.11 8.77
C TYR A 350 0.20 -13.55 8.96
N MET A 351 0.40 -13.95 10.21
CA MET A 351 0.88 -15.28 10.58
C MET A 351 -0.30 -16.26 10.67
N ASN A 352 -0.39 -17.16 9.70
CA ASN A 352 -1.55 -18.05 9.51
C ASN A 352 -1.72 -19.09 10.63
N CYS A 353 -0.61 -19.57 11.20
CA CYS A 353 -0.60 -20.61 12.22
C CYS A 353 0.71 -20.55 13.04
N GLY A 354 0.97 -21.56 13.88
CA GLY A 354 2.13 -21.58 14.76
C GLY A 354 1.96 -20.72 16.01
N ILE A 355 3.08 -20.35 16.64
CA ILE A 355 3.08 -19.62 17.93
C ILE A 355 2.55 -18.19 17.82
N HIS A 356 2.61 -17.60 16.62
CA HIS A 356 2.16 -16.25 16.31
C HIS A 356 0.82 -16.22 15.56
N GLU A 357 0.05 -17.32 15.58
CA GLU A 357 -1.25 -17.38 14.89
C GLU A 357 -2.13 -16.15 15.22
N GLY A 358 -2.54 -15.43 14.18
CA GLY A 358 -3.38 -14.25 14.30
C GLY A 358 -2.64 -12.97 14.69
N GLU A 359 -1.31 -12.93 14.53
CA GLU A 359 -0.51 -11.71 14.64
C GLU A 359 -0.03 -11.23 13.27
N ASN A 360 0.03 -9.91 13.08
CA ASN A 360 0.79 -9.31 11.97
C ASN A 360 2.20 -8.98 12.47
N GLY A 361 3.21 -9.19 11.64
CA GLY A 361 4.59 -8.84 12.01
C GLY A 361 5.64 -9.39 11.05
N ILE A 362 6.89 -9.34 11.49
CA ILE A 362 8.05 -9.88 10.79
C ILE A 362 8.69 -10.96 11.67
N SER A 363 8.67 -12.22 11.23
CA SER A 363 9.48 -13.29 11.82
C SER A 363 10.78 -13.42 11.03
N VAL A 364 11.93 -13.18 11.70
CA VAL A 364 13.25 -13.42 11.12
C VAL A 364 13.65 -14.86 11.38
N TYR A 365 14.00 -15.59 10.32
CA TYR A 365 14.35 -17.00 10.40
C TYR A 365 15.78 -17.27 9.92
N TYR A 366 16.40 -18.29 10.52
CA TYR A 366 17.63 -18.89 10.06
C TYR A 366 17.44 -20.39 9.81
N TYR A 367 17.68 -20.82 8.57
CA TYR A 367 17.73 -22.21 8.18
C TYR A 367 19.18 -22.71 8.17
N ASP A 368 19.44 -23.77 8.95
CA ASP A 368 20.71 -24.49 8.96
C ASP A 368 20.60 -25.74 8.08
N SER A 369 21.34 -25.76 6.97
CA SER A 369 21.32 -26.85 5.98
C SER A 369 22.01 -28.13 6.46
N THR A 370 22.93 -28.01 7.43
CA THR A 370 23.66 -29.14 8.03
C THR A 370 22.79 -29.85 9.06
N LEU A 371 22.11 -29.09 9.91
CA LEU A 371 21.19 -29.61 10.92
C LEU A 371 19.81 -29.94 10.33
N ASN A 372 19.50 -29.42 9.14
CA ASN A 372 18.18 -29.48 8.50
C ASN A 372 17.09 -28.98 9.47
N SER A 373 17.27 -27.76 9.97
CA SER A 373 16.38 -27.14 10.95
C SER A 373 16.21 -25.66 10.69
N VAL A 374 15.05 -25.13 11.06
CA VAL A 374 14.70 -23.71 10.97
C VAL A 374 14.54 -23.15 12.38
N GLU A 375 15.17 -22.02 12.68
CA GLU A 375 15.04 -21.30 13.95
C GLU A 375 14.43 -19.93 13.68
N GLU A 376 13.38 -19.55 14.41
CA GLU A 376 12.97 -18.15 14.52
C GLU A 376 13.99 -17.42 15.40
N GLU A 377 14.70 -16.45 14.81
CA GLU A 377 15.68 -15.62 15.50
C GLU A 377 14.98 -14.52 16.31
N VAL A 378 13.98 -13.84 15.75
CA VAL A 378 13.18 -12.81 16.44
C VAL A 378 11.83 -12.61 15.74
N PHE A 379 10.80 -12.25 16.50
CA PHE A 379 9.52 -11.76 15.99
C PHE A 379 9.35 -10.26 16.27
N ILE A 380 8.92 -9.50 15.26
CA ILE A 380 8.70 -8.06 15.33
C ILE A 380 7.21 -7.81 15.09
N PRO A 381 6.41 -7.53 16.13
CA PRO A 381 4.97 -7.36 15.98
C PRO A 381 4.61 -6.07 15.27
N TYR A 382 3.51 -6.10 14.52
CA TYR A 382 2.93 -4.96 13.83
C TYR A 382 1.40 -4.93 14.02
N TYR A 383 0.84 -3.76 14.33
CA TYR A 383 -0.57 -3.64 14.69
C TYR A 383 -1.45 -3.00 13.60
N GLY A 384 -0.92 -2.78 12.38
CA GLY A 384 -1.68 -2.36 11.20
C GLY A 384 -1.91 -3.49 10.19
N ALA A 385 -2.57 -3.21 9.07
CA ALA A 385 -2.74 -4.17 7.98
C ALA A 385 -1.41 -4.53 7.29
N CYS A 386 -1.32 -5.74 6.73
CA CYS A 386 -0.10 -6.23 6.08
C CYS A 386 0.37 -5.35 4.91
N GLU A 387 -0.52 -4.62 4.23
CA GLU A 387 -0.16 -3.72 3.13
C GLU A 387 0.81 -2.60 3.53
N PHE A 388 0.71 -2.09 4.77
CA PHE A 388 1.67 -1.13 5.32
C PHE A 388 3.02 -1.78 5.59
N LEU A 389 3.01 -2.98 6.15
CA LEU A 389 4.23 -3.74 6.40
C LEU A 389 4.94 -4.11 5.09
N ASN A 390 4.19 -4.42 4.04
CA ASN A 390 4.74 -4.67 2.70
C ASN A 390 5.41 -3.42 2.14
N TYR A 391 4.77 -2.25 2.28
CA TYR A 391 5.36 -0.96 1.91
C TYR A 391 6.67 -0.71 2.67
N ASP A 392 6.67 -0.93 3.98
CA ASP A 392 7.80 -0.69 4.87
C ASP A 392 8.99 -1.63 4.59
N VAL A 393 8.71 -2.94 4.44
CA VAL A 393 9.73 -3.96 4.10
C VAL A 393 10.32 -3.71 2.71
N ALA A 394 9.51 -3.31 1.73
CA ALA A 394 9.99 -2.96 0.39
C ALA A 394 10.96 -1.78 0.41
N ARG A 395 10.78 -0.84 1.35
CA ARG A 395 11.67 0.31 1.52
C ARG A 395 13.00 -0.08 2.14
N GLN A 396 13.01 -0.84 3.24
CA GLN A 396 14.24 -1.35 3.83
C GLN A 396 13.97 -2.50 4.80
N ALA A 397 14.53 -3.67 4.50
CA ALA A 397 14.65 -4.79 5.43
C ALA A 397 15.94 -5.56 5.12
N TYR A 398 16.74 -5.86 6.14
CA TYR A 398 17.92 -6.73 6.00
C TYR A 398 18.32 -7.35 7.33
N ALA A 399 18.61 -8.65 7.34
CA ALA A 399 19.13 -9.33 8.54
C ALA A 399 20.47 -10.00 8.22
N ASN A 400 21.50 -9.72 9.03
CA ASN A 400 22.89 -10.08 8.71
C ASN A 400 23.46 -11.23 9.55
N GLY A 401 24.62 -11.76 9.12
CA GLY A 401 25.34 -12.83 9.81
C GLY A 401 25.86 -12.50 11.21
N LYS A 402 25.86 -11.21 11.61
CA LYS A 402 26.24 -10.74 12.94
C LYS A 402 25.04 -10.67 13.90
N LYS A 403 23.89 -11.24 13.54
CA LYS A 403 22.65 -11.21 14.33
C LYS A 403 22.11 -9.79 14.55
N ASN A 404 22.22 -8.92 13.53
CA ASN A 404 21.55 -7.60 13.52
C ASN A 404 20.54 -7.56 12.37
N GLY A 405 19.35 -7.04 12.66
CA GLY A 405 18.29 -6.78 11.70
C GLY A 405 18.04 -5.27 11.55
N TYR A 406 17.92 -4.81 10.31
CA TYR A 406 17.72 -3.41 9.95
C TYR A 406 16.39 -3.27 9.22
N PHE A 407 15.42 -2.61 9.84
CA PHE A 407 14.04 -2.53 9.34
C PHE A 407 13.53 -1.10 9.35
N TYR A 408 12.99 -0.64 8.21
CA TYR A 408 12.17 0.56 8.16
C TYR A 408 10.74 0.16 8.51
N ILE A 409 10.16 0.79 9.54
CA ILE A 409 8.78 0.56 9.98
C ILE A 409 8.19 1.89 10.43
N ASP A 410 7.08 2.33 9.84
CA ASP A 410 6.35 3.55 10.20
C ASP A 410 7.20 4.83 10.26
N GLY A 411 8.11 5.00 9.27
CA GLY A 411 8.99 6.17 9.22
C GLY A 411 10.18 6.12 10.18
N ASN A 412 10.34 5.03 10.92
CA ASN A 412 11.49 4.79 11.79
C ASN A 412 12.38 3.70 11.20
N PHE A 413 13.70 3.91 11.29
CA PHE A 413 14.70 2.94 10.87
C PHE A 413 15.34 2.31 12.10
N TYR A 414 15.14 1.00 12.29
CA TYR A 414 15.53 0.26 13.48
C TYR A 414 16.76 -0.62 13.25
N ASN A 415 17.57 -0.80 14.30
CA ASN A 415 18.49 -1.92 14.45
C ASN A 415 17.99 -2.82 15.59
N ILE A 416 17.78 -4.10 15.30
CA ILE A 416 17.26 -5.12 16.22
C ILE A 416 18.30 -6.22 16.37
N ASN A 417 18.68 -6.51 17.61
CA ASN A 417 19.53 -7.66 17.92
C ASN A 417 18.71 -8.96 17.79
N LEU A 418 19.09 -9.83 16.85
CA LEU A 418 18.37 -11.06 16.52
C LEU A 418 18.59 -12.20 17.53
N GLU A 419 19.41 -12.00 18.55
CA GLU A 419 19.63 -12.97 19.63
C GLU A 419 18.82 -12.59 20.88
N THR A 420 18.68 -11.28 21.15
CA THR A 420 18.05 -10.77 22.38
C THR A 420 16.70 -10.08 22.15
N GLY A 421 16.38 -9.66 20.93
CA GLY A 421 15.23 -8.79 20.62
C GLY A 421 15.45 -7.32 21.00
N GLU A 422 16.65 -6.94 21.47
CA GLU A 422 16.93 -5.56 21.85
C GLU A 422 16.84 -4.63 20.64
N THR A 423 15.94 -3.65 20.73
CA THR A 423 15.63 -2.70 19.67
C THR A 423 16.30 -1.35 19.94
N SER A 424 16.87 -0.76 18.89
CA SER A 424 17.35 0.63 18.87
C SER A 424 16.86 1.35 17.62
N VAL A 425 16.51 2.63 17.76
CA VAL A 425 16.14 3.49 16.62
C VAL A 425 17.40 4.14 16.09
N ILE A 426 17.77 3.84 14.83
CA ILE A 426 18.89 4.47 14.13
C ILE A 426 18.49 5.88 13.69
N ALA A 427 17.31 6.02 13.10
CA ALA A 427 16.73 7.27 12.64
C ALA A 427 15.20 7.22 12.78
N SER A 428 14.58 8.37 13.04
CA SER A 428 13.14 8.47 13.28
C SER A 428 12.51 9.59 12.46
N GLY A 429 11.24 9.44 12.09
CA GLY A 429 10.50 10.45 11.35
C GLY A 429 11.04 10.69 9.93
N LEU A 430 11.64 9.67 9.34
CA LEU A 430 12.13 9.71 7.96
C LEU A 430 10.93 9.83 7.03
N ALA A 431 10.93 10.84 6.17
CA ALA A 431 9.98 10.91 5.06
C ALA A 431 10.34 9.88 3.98
N ARG A 432 9.41 9.66 3.07
CA ARG A 432 9.59 8.79 1.90
C ARG A 432 10.88 9.12 1.11
N GLU A 433 11.20 10.41 1.01
CA GLU A 433 12.32 10.91 0.21
C GLU A 433 13.63 11.09 0.98
N ASP A 434 13.60 10.90 2.31
CA ASP A 434 14.76 11.09 3.17
C ASP A 434 15.63 9.83 3.25
N ILE A 435 15.15 8.69 2.74
CA ILE A 435 15.81 7.38 2.78
C ILE A 435 15.64 6.62 1.47
N CYS A 436 16.71 5.97 1.02
CA CYS A 436 16.67 4.98 -0.05
C CYS A 436 17.57 3.78 0.27
N ALA A 437 17.27 2.64 -0.35
CA ALA A 437 18.02 1.39 -0.16
C ALA A 437 18.32 0.71 -1.49
N ALA A 438 19.35 -0.14 -1.48
CA ALA A 438 19.56 -1.13 -2.53
C ALA A 438 18.41 -2.15 -2.53
N GLU A 439 18.12 -2.73 -3.69
CA GLU A 439 17.02 -3.70 -3.88
C GLU A 439 17.13 -4.91 -2.93
N ASP A 440 18.34 -5.39 -2.65
CA ASP A 440 18.58 -6.50 -1.71
C ASP A 440 18.55 -6.07 -0.23
N GLY A 441 18.40 -4.77 0.06
CA GLY A 441 18.38 -4.17 1.40
C GLY A 441 19.76 -4.08 2.06
N SER A 442 20.83 -4.48 1.37
CA SER A 442 22.17 -4.59 1.97
C SER A 442 22.90 -3.28 2.15
N MET A 443 22.47 -2.24 1.44
CA MET A 443 22.96 -0.87 1.54
C MET A 443 21.77 0.08 1.70
N VAL A 444 21.90 1.06 2.58
CA VAL A 444 20.86 2.06 2.83
C VAL A 444 21.50 3.42 3.10
N ALA A 445 20.90 4.48 2.57
CA ALA A 445 21.33 5.84 2.77
C ALA A 445 20.17 6.72 3.21
N TRP A 446 20.41 7.63 4.15
CA TRP A 446 19.38 8.55 4.64
C TRP A 446 19.97 9.90 5.10
N ILE A 447 19.10 10.90 5.20
CA ILE A 447 19.35 12.17 5.88
C ILE A 447 18.50 12.26 7.15
N ASP A 448 18.92 13.07 8.11
CA ASP A 448 18.17 13.25 9.35
C ASP A 448 16.81 13.93 9.08
N SER A 449 15.80 13.53 9.85
CA SER A 449 14.45 14.10 9.69
C SER A 449 14.45 15.60 9.95
N GLY A 450 13.77 16.34 9.06
CA GLY A 450 13.69 17.80 9.10
C GLY A 450 14.82 18.52 8.36
N ASP A 451 15.87 17.81 7.96
CA ASP A 451 16.95 18.37 7.13
C ASP A 451 16.67 18.24 5.63
N ARG A 452 15.47 17.82 5.21
CA ARG A 452 15.07 17.76 3.80
C ARG A 452 15.32 19.12 3.14
N PHE A 453 16.18 19.12 2.11
CA PHE A 453 16.71 20.30 1.41
C PHE A 453 17.74 21.17 2.15
N ASP A 454 18.06 20.95 3.43
CA ASP A 454 19.12 21.66 4.16
C ASP A 454 20.22 20.75 4.76
N ALA A 455 20.17 19.45 4.47
CA ALA A 455 21.13 18.45 4.94
C ALA A 455 22.57 18.76 4.52
N MET A 456 23.49 18.73 5.50
CA MET A 456 24.94 18.85 5.28
C MET A 456 25.65 17.50 5.32
N GLY A 457 25.00 16.47 5.86
CA GLY A 457 25.50 15.10 5.93
C GLY A 457 24.41 14.12 5.50
N MET A 458 24.84 12.99 4.94
CA MET A 458 23.99 11.86 4.61
C MET A 458 24.65 10.59 5.16
N HIS A 459 23.89 9.76 5.84
CA HIS A 459 24.34 8.49 6.37
C HIS A 459 24.33 7.44 5.27
N LEU A 460 25.30 6.52 5.32
CA LEU A 460 25.40 5.35 4.46
C LEU A 460 25.74 4.15 5.35
N LEU A 461 24.83 3.18 5.42
CA LEU A 461 25.00 1.95 6.18
C LEU A 461 25.12 0.77 5.22
N ASN A 462 26.18 0.00 5.41
CA ASN A 462 26.29 -1.35 4.86
C ASN A 462 25.66 -2.32 5.87
N ALA A 463 24.43 -2.76 5.62
CA ALA A 463 23.66 -3.62 6.51
C ALA A 463 24.25 -5.04 6.61
N LYS A 464 24.94 -5.52 5.55
CA LYS A 464 25.72 -6.78 5.56
C LYS A 464 26.76 -6.80 6.68
N THR A 465 27.49 -5.70 6.84
CA THR A 465 28.59 -5.59 7.82
C THR A 465 28.22 -4.85 9.11
N GLY A 466 27.15 -4.06 9.09
CA GLY A 466 26.79 -3.10 10.15
C GLY A 466 27.69 -1.87 10.19
N THR A 467 28.40 -1.55 9.10
CA THR A 467 29.31 -0.41 9.05
C THR A 467 28.57 0.83 8.57
N GLU A 468 28.49 1.85 9.41
CA GLU A 468 27.91 3.15 9.08
C GLU A 468 28.99 4.20 8.76
N ARG A 469 28.70 5.10 7.83
CA ARG A 469 29.53 6.24 7.46
C ARG A 469 28.67 7.46 7.18
N VAL A 470 29.22 8.66 7.42
CA VAL A 470 28.57 9.92 7.04
C VAL A 470 29.30 10.56 5.86
N LEU A 471 28.58 10.78 4.77
CA LEU A 471 29.02 11.52 3.60
C LEU A 471 28.66 13.00 3.78
N ASN A 472 29.66 13.88 3.78
CA ASN A 472 29.46 15.30 4.06
C ASN A 472 29.51 16.14 2.77
N ALA A 473 28.59 17.09 2.67
CA ALA A 473 28.64 18.16 1.66
C ALA A 473 29.73 19.19 2.02
N GLU A 474 30.21 19.92 1.01
CA GLU A 474 31.11 21.06 1.24
C GLU A 474 30.36 22.25 1.86
N SER A 475 31.11 23.18 2.46
CA SER A 475 30.55 24.40 3.02
C SER A 475 29.86 25.23 1.93
N GLY A 476 28.54 25.36 2.01
CA GLY A 476 27.72 26.09 1.04
C GLY A 476 26.84 25.18 0.18
N ASP A 477 27.05 23.86 0.26
CA ASP A 477 26.27 22.86 -0.45
C ASP A 477 25.34 22.07 0.48
N ARG A 478 24.43 21.33 -0.14
CA ARG A 478 23.47 20.40 0.45
C ARG A 478 23.54 19.07 -0.25
N ILE A 479 23.28 18.00 0.50
CA ILE A 479 23.33 16.61 0.03
C ILE A 479 21.95 15.97 0.13
N MET A 480 21.60 15.11 -0.82
CA MET A 480 20.33 14.36 -0.79
C MET A 480 20.52 12.96 -1.40
N PRO A 481 20.01 11.89 -0.75
CA PRO A 481 19.98 10.57 -1.35
C PRO A 481 19.11 10.58 -2.61
N VAL A 482 19.52 9.85 -3.65
CA VAL A 482 18.79 9.74 -4.92
C VAL A 482 18.35 8.31 -5.20
N GLY A 483 19.20 7.33 -4.89
CA GLY A 483 18.88 5.92 -5.13
C GLY A 483 20.14 5.06 -5.19
N PHE A 484 20.03 3.88 -5.79
CA PHE A 484 21.09 2.90 -5.91
C PHE A 484 21.16 2.28 -7.31
N PHE A 485 22.37 1.95 -7.76
CA PHE A 485 22.62 0.98 -8.83
C PHE A 485 23.27 -0.26 -8.22
N GLY A 486 22.54 -1.36 -8.13
CA GLY A 486 22.95 -2.49 -7.28
C GLY A 486 23.19 -2.01 -5.86
N ASN A 487 24.44 -2.11 -5.40
CA ASN A 487 24.86 -1.66 -4.06
C ASN A 487 25.57 -0.29 -4.06
N ASP A 488 25.68 0.37 -5.22
CA ASP A 488 26.34 1.67 -5.37
C ASP A 488 25.35 2.80 -5.10
N VAL A 489 25.63 3.62 -4.09
CA VAL A 489 24.76 4.75 -3.71
C VAL A 489 24.90 5.90 -4.70
N ILE A 490 23.77 6.46 -5.10
CA ILE A 490 23.64 7.68 -5.90
C ILE A 490 23.09 8.79 -5.00
N TYR A 491 23.77 9.93 -4.99
CA TYR A 491 23.32 11.11 -4.25
C TYR A 491 23.61 12.40 -5.01
N GLY A 492 22.79 13.41 -4.74
CA GLY A 492 22.88 14.73 -5.36
C GLY A 492 23.52 15.76 -4.45
N LEU A 493 24.15 16.76 -5.09
CA LEU A 493 24.66 17.95 -4.45
C LEU A 493 24.05 19.20 -5.09
N ALA A 494 23.50 20.07 -4.26
CA ALA A 494 22.96 21.37 -4.65
C ALA A 494 23.63 22.49 -3.86
N ALA A 495 23.81 23.66 -4.46
CA ALA A 495 24.30 24.83 -3.72
C ALA A 495 23.14 25.42 -2.92
N LYS A 496 23.35 25.70 -1.63
CA LYS A 496 22.29 26.21 -0.72
C LYS A 496 21.58 27.45 -1.29
N LYS A 497 22.34 28.34 -1.93
CA LYS A 497 21.82 29.59 -2.53
C LYS A 497 20.88 29.37 -3.72
N ASP A 498 20.93 28.20 -4.35
CA ASP A 498 20.15 27.88 -5.54
C ASP A 498 18.90 27.06 -5.18
N ILE A 499 18.77 26.61 -3.92
CA ILE A 499 17.58 25.94 -3.41
C ILE A 499 16.52 27.01 -3.14
N THR A 500 15.43 26.92 -3.89
CA THR A 500 14.35 27.92 -3.85
C THR A 500 13.02 27.21 -3.79
N VAL A 501 12.06 27.85 -3.13
CA VAL A 501 10.66 27.48 -3.23
C VAL A 501 10.09 28.13 -4.48
N ASP A 502 9.50 27.32 -5.36
CA ASP A 502 8.86 27.83 -6.57
C ASP A 502 7.52 28.51 -6.26
N ALA A 503 6.90 29.06 -7.31
CA ALA A 503 5.63 29.76 -7.18
C ALA A 503 4.43 28.82 -6.92
N SER A 504 4.63 27.51 -6.76
CA SER A 504 3.64 26.53 -6.32
C SER A 504 3.94 25.99 -4.90
N GLY A 505 4.91 26.58 -4.19
CA GLY A 505 5.28 26.13 -2.85
C GLY A 505 6.22 24.92 -2.84
N HIS A 506 6.63 24.42 -4.01
CA HIS A 506 7.52 23.27 -4.12
C HIS A 506 8.97 23.71 -3.96
N THR A 507 9.71 23.06 -3.06
CA THR A 507 11.15 23.31 -2.92
C THR A 507 11.91 22.61 -4.03
N VAL A 508 12.49 23.40 -4.93
CA VAL A 508 13.35 22.87 -5.99
C VAL A 508 14.74 22.68 -5.41
N PHE A 509 15.28 21.46 -5.53
CA PHE A 509 16.64 21.11 -5.15
C PHE A 509 17.50 20.92 -6.41
N PRO A 510 18.00 22.01 -7.03
CA PRO A 510 18.72 21.91 -8.30
C PRO A 510 20.11 21.33 -8.08
N MET A 511 20.24 20.03 -8.34
CA MET A 511 21.48 19.30 -8.17
C MET A 511 22.44 19.67 -9.30
N TYR A 512 23.50 20.41 -8.98
CA TYR A 512 24.55 20.72 -9.95
C TYR A 512 25.44 19.49 -10.25
N CYS A 513 25.37 18.47 -9.38
CA CYS A 513 26.20 17.28 -9.44
C CYS A 513 25.47 16.07 -8.86
N LEU A 514 25.59 14.92 -9.52
CA LEU A 514 25.28 13.61 -8.94
C LEU A 514 26.58 12.83 -8.75
N ARG A 515 26.72 12.13 -7.63
CA ARG A 515 27.88 11.26 -7.33
C ARG A 515 27.41 9.84 -7.09
N ILE A 516 28.20 8.90 -7.58
CA ILE A 516 28.01 7.45 -7.39
C ILE A 516 29.19 6.93 -6.59
N ARG A 517 28.91 6.25 -5.47
CA ARG A 517 29.93 5.63 -4.61
C ARG A 517 29.64 4.14 -4.42
N ASP A 518 30.70 3.34 -4.34
CA ASP A 518 30.58 1.90 -4.08
C ASP A 518 30.19 1.58 -2.63
N GLU A 519 30.00 0.29 -2.33
CA GLU A 519 29.72 -0.23 -0.99
C GLU A 519 30.80 0.13 0.05
N SER A 520 32.02 0.39 -0.40
CA SER A 520 33.15 0.83 0.42
C SER A 520 33.19 2.34 0.56
N GLY A 521 32.26 3.08 -0.04
CA GLY A 521 32.16 4.53 0.01
C GLY A 521 33.17 5.27 -0.87
N ASP A 522 33.86 4.58 -1.79
CA ASP A 522 34.79 5.19 -2.73
C ASP A 522 34.04 5.77 -3.95
N LEU A 523 34.51 6.90 -4.47
CA LEU A 523 33.87 7.58 -5.59
C LEU A 523 34.14 6.85 -6.91
N ILE A 524 33.06 6.32 -7.51
CA ILE A 524 33.11 5.65 -8.81
C ILE A 524 32.93 6.66 -9.94
N LYS A 525 31.92 7.54 -9.83
CA LYS A 525 31.51 8.43 -10.92
C LYS A 525 30.96 9.75 -10.40
N GLU A 526 31.24 10.81 -11.14
CA GLU A 526 30.61 12.12 -10.98
C GLU A 526 29.91 12.49 -12.30
N TYR A 527 28.62 12.86 -12.20
CA TYR A 527 27.84 13.45 -13.30
C TYR A 527 27.69 14.94 -13.03
N ARG A 528 28.25 15.76 -13.92
CA ARG A 528 28.23 17.22 -13.82
C ARG A 528 28.28 17.84 -15.22
N ASN A 529 27.37 18.76 -15.48
CA ASN A 529 27.31 19.53 -16.72
C ASN A 529 27.32 21.02 -16.38
N GLU A 530 28.28 21.78 -16.92
CA GLU A 530 28.41 23.20 -16.60
C GLU A 530 27.13 23.98 -16.95
N GLY A 531 26.57 24.68 -15.95
CA GLY A 531 25.35 25.47 -16.10
C GLY A 531 24.04 24.68 -16.20
N ILE A 532 24.08 23.34 -16.08
CA ILE A 532 22.90 22.46 -16.10
C ILE A 532 22.73 21.81 -14.73
N TYR A 533 21.49 21.73 -14.26
CA TYR A 533 21.10 21.18 -12.98
C TYR A 533 20.13 20.02 -13.21
N VAL A 534 20.26 18.97 -12.41
CA VAL A 534 19.27 17.90 -12.32
C VAL A 534 18.22 18.33 -11.30
N THR A 535 16.98 18.46 -11.72
CA THR A 535 15.88 18.91 -10.87
C THR A 535 15.02 17.76 -10.36
N GLN A 536 15.01 16.64 -11.07
CA GLN A 536 14.29 15.44 -10.69
C GLN A 536 14.99 14.22 -11.30
N VAL A 537 14.87 13.10 -10.61
CA VAL A 537 15.39 11.81 -11.05
C VAL A 537 14.24 10.82 -11.05
N GLU A 538 13.97 10.25 -12.21
CA GLU A 538 12.99 9.17 -12.39
C GLU A 538 13.76 7.85 -12.42
N ALA A 539 13.71 7.11 -11.31
CA ALA A 539 14.35 5.80 -11.21
C ALA A 539 13.58 4.77 -12.07
N GLY A 540 14.33 3.89 -12.71
CA GLY A 540 13.81 2.74 -13.45
C GLY A 540 14.83 1.61 -13.45
N ASN A 541 14.43 0.45 -13.99
CA ASN A 541 15.28 -0.74 -13.96
C ASN A 541 16.57 -0.55 -14.78
N GLY A 542 17.71 -0.53 -14.09
CA GLY A 542 19.03 -0.32 -14.69
C GLY A 542 19.24 1.06 -15.31
N ILE A 543 18.31 2.00 -15.12
CA ILE A 543 18.39 3.32 -15.75
C ILE A 543 17.64 4.39 -14.97
N TYR A 544 18.32 5.52 -14.77
CA TYR A 544 17.75 6.69 -14.12
C TYR A 544 17.61 7.79 -15.16
N THR A 545 16.39 8.28 -15.39
CA THR A 545 16.13 9.41 -16.28
C THR A 545 16.29 10.71 -15.49
N LEU A 546 17.16 11.59 -15.97
CA LEU A 546 17.48 12.85 -15.32
C LEU A 546 16.69 13.97 -15.99
N LYS A 547 15.74 14.58 -15.26
CA LYS A 547 15.12 15.84 -15.68
C LYS A 547 16.10 16.97 -15.41
N ARG A 548 16.35 17.78 -16.43
CA ARG A 548 17.40 18.80 -16.40
C ARG A 548 16.86 20.18 -16.70
N ALA A 549 17.46 21.18 -16.08
CA ALA A 549 17.16 22.58 -16.33
C ALA A 549 18.43 23.44 -16.31
N LYS A 550 18.33 24.64 -16.86
CA LYS A 550 19.36 25.68 -16.78
C LYS A 550 18.74 26.98 -16.28
N TYR A 551 19.53 27.81 -15.61
CA TYR A 551 19.08 29.14 -15.23
C TYR A 551 19.07 30.09 -16.44
N GLU A 552 17.93 30.71 -16.70
CA GLU A 552 17.79 31.90 -17.55
C GLU A 552 17.07 32.99 -16.76
N ASN A 553 17.68 34.17 -16.63
CA ASN A 553 17.15 35.30 -15.85
C ASN A 553 16.74 34.95 -14.40
N GLY A 554 17.41 33.97 -13.78
CA GLY A 554 17.12 33.52 -12.42
C GLY A 554 16.01 32.48 -12.31
N THR A 555 15.44 32.03 -13.44
CA THR A 555 14.43 30.96 -13.50
C THR A 555 15.03 29.69 -14.11
N LEU A 556 14.68 28.52 -13.58
CA LEU A 556 15.04 27.23 -14.17
C LEU A 556 14.16 26.95 -15.40
N ILE A 557 14.78 26.83 -16.57
CA ILE A 557 14.12 26.45 -17.80
C ILE A 557 14.52 25.01 -18.16
N PRO A 558 13.54 24.10 -18.36
CA PRO A 558 13.82 22.73 -18.76
C PRO A 558 14.70 22.67 -20.02
N VAL A 559 15.63 21.72 -20.01
CA VAL A 559 16.43 21.33 -21.18
C VAL A 559 16.19 19.85 -21.46
N SER A 560 16.74 19.31 -22.54
CA SER A 560 16.60 17.89 -22.87
C SER A 560 17.03 17.00 -21.69
N ASP A 561 16.25 15.97 -21.41
CA ASP A 561 16.57 14.96 -20.40
C ASP A 561 17.93 14.29 -20.68
N ASP A 562 18.52 13.68 -19.65
CA ASP A 562 19.67 12.77 -19.78
C ASP A 562 19.37 11.43 -19.11
N ARG A 563 20.30 10.48 -19.19
CA ARG A 563 20.15 9.18 -18.54
C ARG A 563 21.44 8.79 -17.84
N LEU A 564 21.33 8.33 -16.60
CA LEU A 564 22.37 7.51 -15.97
C LEU A 564 22.03 6.05 -16.24
N LEU A 565 22.91 5.38 -16.94
CA LEU A 565 22.84 3.94 -17.17
C LEU A 565 23.61 3.25 -16.06
N ASP A 566 23.04 2.17 -15.54
CA ASP A 566 23.78 1.21 -14.76
C ASP A 566 24.82 0.55 -15.67
N ASN A 567 26.08 0.91 -15.47
CA ASN A 567 27.22 0.33 -16.16
C ASN A 567 27.98 -0.62 -15.23
N SER A 568 27.45 -0.93 -14.05
CA SER A 568 27.99 -2.02 -13.25
C SER A 568 27.93 -3.29 -14.12
N THR A 569 28.96 -4.14 -13.99
CA THR A 569 28.88 -5.45 -14.63
C THR A 569 27.82 -6.19 -13.83
N PRO A 570 26.67 -6.59 -14.42
CA PRO A 570 25.68 -7.31 -13.66
C PRO A 570 26.36 -8.54 -13.08
N GLU A 571 26.31 -8.71 -11.75
CA GLU A 571 26.63 -9.99 -11.15
C GLU A 571 25.52 -10.95 -11.57
N TYR A 572 25.71 -11.59 -12.71
CA TYR A 572 24.82 -12.65 -13.12
C TYR A 572 25.04 -13.80 -12.15
N GLY A 573 23.97 -14.15 -11.43
CA GLY A 573 23.89 -15.45 -10.80
C GLY A 573 24.26 -16.54 -11.82
N ARG A 574 24.89 -17.61 -11.35
CA ARG A 574 25.21 -18.77 -12.18
C ARG A 574 23.95 -19.56 -12.53
N ASN A 575 22.83 -19.29 -11.86
CA ASN A 575 21.50 -19.76 -12.20
C ASN A 575 20.63 -18.59 -12.67
N SER A 576 19.65 -18.83 -13.54
CA SER A 576 18.83 -17.78 -14.15
C SER A 576 17.37 -18.19 -14.32
N ILE A 577 16.45 -17.22 -14.32
CA ILE A 577 15.06 -17.50 -14.67
C ILE A 577 14.90 -17.53 -16.20
N GLU A 578 14.22 -18.55 -16.70
CA GLU A 578 13.90 -18.72 -18.12
C GLU A 578 12.41 -18.95 -18.32
N LEU A 579 11.91 -18.50 -19.46
CA LEU A 579 10.58 -18.82 -19.95
C LEU A 579 10.69 -19.92 -21.02
N ALA A 580 9.79 -20.90 -20.96
CA ALA A 580 9.72 -21.98 -21.94
C ALA A 580 8.30 -22.14 -22.48
N VAL A 581 8.19 -22.36 -23.78
CA VAL A 581 6.91 -22.66 -24.44
C VAL A 581 6.70 -24.17 -24.43
N THR A 582 5.51 -24.59 -23.99
CA THR A 582 5.07 -25.97 -23.91
C THR A 582 3.74 -26.15 -24.65
N ASP A 583 3.46 -27.37 -25.10
CA ASP A 583 2.22 -27.67 -25.82
C ASP A 583 0.98 -27.63 -24.90
N ALA A 584 1.14 -27.96 -23.62
CA ALA A 584 0.05 -28.06 -22.66
C ALA A 584 -0.24 -26.76 -21.91
N TYR A 585 0.81 -26.06 -21.45
CA TYR A 585 0.71 -24.90 -20.55
C TYR A 585 1.15 -23.59 -21.20
N GLU A 586 1.37 -23.58 -22.52
CA GLU A 586 1.92 -22.42 -23.24
C GLU A 586 3.24 -21.97 -22.58
N THR A 587 3.38 -20.70 -22.21
CA THR A 587 4.58 -20.19 -21.54
C THR A 587 4.59 -20.55 -20.05
N ILE A 588 5.61 -21.29 -19.63
CA ILE A 588 5.93 -21.61 -18.23
C ILE A 588 7.21 -20.93 -17.77
N THR A 589 7.36 -20.75 -16.47
CA THR A 589 8.58 -20.26 -15.81
C THR A 589 9.41 -21.44 -15.28
N GLN A 590 10.72 -21.36 -15.41
CA GLN A 590 11.66 -22.36 -14.90
C GLN A 590 12.98 -21.72 -14.44
N ILE A 591 13.65 -22.36 -13.47
CA ILE A 591 14.98 -21.94 -13.00
C ILE A 591 16.03 -22.76 -13.75
N ALA A 592 16.86 -22.08 -14.55
CA ALA A 592 18.02 -22.63 -15.21
C ALA A 592 19.20 -22.78 -14.27
N LEU A 593 19.65 -24.02 -14.08
CA LEU A 593 20.73 -24.37 -13.18
C LEU A 593 22.08 -24.40 -13.90
N LYS A 594 23.14 -24.06 -13.14
CA LYS A 594 24.54 -24.07 -13.63
C LYS A 594 25.04 -25.46 -14.04
N LYS A 595 24.40 -26.53 -13.58
CA LYS A 595 24.76 -27.94 -13.86
C LYS A 595 23.49 -28.75 -14.12
N ALA A 596 23.64 -29.82 -14.89
CA ALA A 596 22.60 -30.83 -15.05
C ALA A 596 22.30 -31.53 -13.71
N THR A 597 21.07 -31.97 -13.58
CA THR A 597 20.50 -32.68 -12.43
C THR A 597 20.00 -34.04 -12.86
N ASP A 598 19.79 -34.93 -11.89
CA ASP A 598 19.28 -36.27 -12.11
C ASP A 598 17.99 -36.47 -11.29
N PRO A 599 16.81 -36.36 -11.90
CA PRO A 599 15.53 -36.48 -11.19
C PRO A 599 15.42 -37.76 -10.35
N ASP A 600 16.02 -38.87 -10.82
CA ASP A 600 15.93 -40.19 -10.17
C ASP A 600 16.69 -40.26 -8.84
N THR A 601 17.58 -39.30 -8.57
CA THR A 601 18.39 -39.27 -7.34
C THR A 601 18.08 -38.10 -6.42
N LEU A 602 17.04 -37.32 -6.74
CA LEU A 602 16.63 -36.16 -5.95
C LEU A 602 16.24 -36.58 -4.53
N ARG A 603 16.76 -35.86 -3.54
CA ARG A 603 16.42 -36.05 -2.12
C ARG A 603 15.62 -34.88 -1.60
N ILE A 604 14.39 -35.15 -1.16
CA ILE A 604 13.54 -34.15 -0.50
C ILE A 604 13.83 -34.15 1.01
N MET A 605 14.01 -32.95 1.56
CA MET A 605 14.25 -32.72 2.98
C MET A 605 13.13 -31.85 3.55
N ASN A 606 12.60 -32.25 4.71
CA ASN A 606 11.61 -31.49 5.46
C ASN A 606 12.26 -31.08 6.80
N PRO A 607 12.89 -29.90 6.87
CA PRO A 607 13.47 -29.39 8.11
C PRO A 607 12.42 -29.21 9.20
N LYS A 608 12.86 -29.36 10.45
CA LYS A 608 12.02 -29.15 11.63
C LYS A 608 12.30 -27.80 12.27
N GLN A 609 11.31 -27.22 12.93
CA GLN A 609 11.49 -25.98 13.67
C GLN A 609 12.20 -26.26 15.00
N ILE A 610 13.19 -25.43 15.34
CA ILE A 610 13.84 -25.42 16.64
C ILE A 610 12.89 -24.79 17.65
N VAL A 611 12.63 -25.53 18.73
CA VAL A 611 11.83 -25.04 19.86
C VAL A 611 12.74 -24.27 20.79
N TYR A 612 12.45 -22.98 20.94
CA TYR A 612 13.04 -22.12 21.95
C TYR A 612 12.09 -22.03 23.16
N GLU A 613 12.61 -22.19 24.38
CA GLU A 613 11.82 -21.99 25.60
C GLU A 613 11.74 -20.47 25.89
N GLY A 614 10.68 -19.83 25.39
CA GLY A 614 10.44 -18.39 25.46
C GLY A 614 10.12 -17.80 24.09
N GLU A 615 10.06 -16.47 24.01
CA GLU A 615 9.88 -15.74 22.75
C GLU A 615 10.97 -14.66 22.68
N ARG A 616 11.61 -14.53 21.51
CA ARG A 616 12.49 -13.40 21.20
C ARG A 616 11.65 -12.38 20.45
N ARG A 617 11.03 -11.46 21.19
CA ARG A 617 10.15 -10.44 20.65
C ARG A 617 10.86 -9.09 20.65
N ALA A 618 10.77 -8.37 19.55
CA ALA A 618 11.25 -6.99 19.48
C ALA A 618 10.17 -6.05 20.00
N ASP A 619 10.56 -5.10 20.85
CA ASP A 619 9.70 -4.00 21.28
C ASP A 619 9.97 -2.81 20.37
N LEU A 620 9.02 -2.50 19.47
CA LEU A 620 9.08 -1.27 18.68
C LEU A 620 8.69 -0.09 19.57
N TYR A 621 9.49 0.98 19.51
CA TYR A 621 9.17 2.20 20.23
C TYR A 621 8.05 2.93 19.51
N ASP A 622 6.90 2.99 20.15
CA ASP A 622 5.79 3.84 19.72
C ASP A 622 6.11 5.29 20.08
N LYS A 623 7.09 5.87 19.37
CA LYS A 623 7.20 7.33 19.36
C LYS A 623 6.12 7.82 18.43
N GLU A 624 5.12 8.50 18.98
CA GLU A 624 4.20 9.32 18.21
C GLU A 624 5.05 10.12 17.21
N ASN A 625 4.94 9.76 15.94
CA ASN A 625 5.48 10.58 14.88
C ASN A 625 4.46 11.70 14.75
N ASP A 626 4.72 12.84 15.41
CA ASP A 626 3.80 13.99 15.46
C ASP A 626 3.45 14.56 14.07
N LYS A 627 4.13 14.10 13.02
CA LYS A 627 3.84 14.47 11.64
C LYS A 627 2.76 13.57 11.05
N GLU A 628 1.68 14.23 10.63
CA GLU A 628 0.62 13.64 9.82
C GLU A 628 1.21 12.93 8.58
N LYS A 629 0.63 11.79 8.22
CA LYS A 629 0.99 11.02 7.03
C LYS A 629 -0.25 10.81 6.16
N TYR A 630 -0.05 10.75 4.85
CA TYR A 630 -1.10 10.63 3.86
C TYR A 630 -0.96 9.33 3.09
N PHE A 631 -1.90 8.43 3.30
CA PHE A 631 -1.96 7.09 2.70
C PHE A 631 -2.74 7.14 1.39
N CYS A 632 -2.06 6.80 0.30
CA CYS A 632 -2.61 6.78 -1.05
C CYS A 632 -3.14 5.41 -1.40
N TYR A 633 -4.43 5.33 -1.75
CA TYR A 633 -5.05 4.11 -2.23
C TYR A 633 -5.50 4.25 -3.67
N VAL A 634 -5.07 3.33 -4.53
CA VAL A 634 -5.52 3.24 -5.93
C VAL A 634 -6.08 1.84 -6.15
N ARG A 635 -7.31 1.77 -6.68
CA ARG A 635 -8.07 0.50 -6.82
C ARG A 635 -8.16 -0.30 -5.50
N GLY A 636 -8.07 0.41 -4.36
CA GLY A 636 -8.14 -0.10 -3.00
C GLY A 636 -6.85 -0.73 -2.43
N SER A 637 -5.75 -0.76 -3.19
CA SER A 637 -4.43 -1.10 -2.64
C SER A 637 -3.70 0.17 -2.18
N LEU A 638 -2.99 0.09 -1.04
CA LEU A 638 -2.00 1.10 -0.67
C LEU A 638 -0.89 1.16 -1.73
N VAL A 639 -0.72 2.31 -2.37
CA VAL A 639 0.33 2.52 -3.39
C VAL A 639 1.47 3.40 -2.88
N ASP A 640 1.17 4.29 -1.93
CA ASP A 640 2.18 5.19 -1.39
C ASP A 640 1.79 5.84 -0.06
N ILE A 641 2.79 6.43 0.61
CA ILE A 641 2.65 7.22 1.83
C ILE A 641 3.48 8.49 1.69
N TYR A 642 2.85 9.65 1.86
CA TYR A 642 3.48 10.96 1.77
C TYR A 642 3.37 11.76 3.07
N ASP A 643 4.23 12.76 3.21
CA ASP A 643 4.22 13.72 4.32
C ASP A 643 3.42 14.98 3.96
N GLU A 644 3.18 15.20 2.66
CA GLU A 644 2.46 16.34 2.13
C GLU A 644 1.21 15.88 1.37
N LEU A 645 0.05 16.49 1.67
CA LEU A 645 -1.23 16.07 1.10
C LEU A 645 -1.28 16.27 -0.42
N TYR A 646 -0.62 17.31 -0.95
CA TYR A 646 -0.63 17.57 -2.39
C TYR A 646 0.09 16.45 -3.19
N GLU A 647 1.18 15.90 -2.66
CA GLU A 647 1.88 14.76 -3.30
C GLU A 647 0.95 13.55 -3.34
N ALA A 648 0.23 13.30 -2.24
CA ALA A 648 -0.74 12.24 -2.15
C ALA A 648 -1.92 12.42 -3.12
N VAL A 649 -2.52 13.61 -3.18
CA VAL A 649 -3.62 13.94 -4.10
C VAL A 649 -3.16 13.79 -5.55
N ASN A 650 -1.96 14.27 -5.88
CA ASN A 650 -1.41 14.16 -7.23
C ASN A 650 -1.21 12.69 -7.66
N THR A 651 -0.85 11.80 -6.73
CA THR A 651 -0.71 10.36 -6.98
C THR A 651 -2.05 9.68 -7.24
N VAL A 652 -3.15 10.14 -6.63
CA VAL A 652 -4.46 9.45 -6.73
C VAL A 652 -5.50 10.16 -7.60
N LYS A 653 -5.18 11.31 -8.19
CA LYS A 653 -6.14 12.16 -8.93
C LYS A 653 -6.84 11.47 -10.10
N ASP A 654 -6.24 10.42 -10.65
CA ASP A 654 -6.78 9.67 -11.79
C ASP A 654 -7.66 8.47 -11.41
N GLY A 655 -7.82 8.15 -10.12
CA GLY A 655 -8.68 7.05 -9.70
C GLY A 655 -8.35 6.41 -8.36
N GLY A 656 -8.23 7.21 -7.30
CA GLY A 656 -7.99 6.73 -5.95
C GLY A 656 -8.47 7.68 -4.86
N LEU A 657 -7.97 7.49 -3.65
CA LEU A 657 -8.28 8.31 -2.47
C LEU A 657 -7.05 8.48 -1.57
N VAL A 658 -7.09 9.51 -0.72
CA VAL A 658 -6.09 9.79 0.31
C VAL A 658 -6.75 9.70 1.68
N ARG A 659 -6.15 8.92 2.59
CA ARG A 659 -6.47 8.97 4.02
C ARG A 659 -5.33 9.61 4.81
N CYS A 660 -5.65 10.31 5.89
CA CYS A 660 -4.66 10.71 6.88
C CYS A 660 -4.33 9.55 7.84
N SER A 661 -3.29 9.70 8.66
CA SER A 661 -2.87 8.73 9.68
C SER A 661 -3.93 8.52 10.76
N GLY A 662 -4.76 9.54 11.00
CA GLY A 662 -5.98 9.46 11.80
C GLY A 662 -7.13 8.69 11.15
N GLY A 663 -6.96 8.16 9.94
CA GLY A 663 -7.97 7.33 9.25
C GLY A 663 -9.07 8.10 8.51
N VAL A 664 -9.05 9.44 8.53
CA VAL A 664 -10.01 10.30 7.79
C VAL A 664 -9.67 10.31 6.30
N THR A 665 -10.67 10.11 5.44
CA THR A 665 -10.49 10.29 3.99
C THR A 665 -10.52 11.79 3.65
N LEU A 666 -9.39 12.33 3.20
CA LEU A 666 -9.24 13.75 2.86
C LEU A 666 -9.58 14.04 1.40
N TYR A 667 -9.31 13.08 0.51
CA TYR A 667 -9.58 13.22 -0.92
C TYR A 667 -10.07 11.89 -1.49
N ARG A 668 -11.04 11.94 -2.41
CA ARG A 668 -11.48 10.80 -3.21
C ARG A 668 -11.81 11.24 -4.62
N LYS A 669 -11.22 10.59 -5.62
CA LYS A 669 -11.60 10.84 -7.00
C LYS A 669 -13.02 10.32 -7.25
N LYS A 670 -13.96 11.24 -7.44
CA LYS A 670 -15.34 10.97 -7.87
C LYS A 670 -15.78 11.98 -8.94
N PRO A 671 -16.82 11.70 -9.73
CA PRO A 671 -17.44 12.72 -10.58
C PRO A 671 -17.91 13.88 -9.71
N ILE A 672 -17.66 15.10 -10.19
CA ILE A 672 -18.14 16.34 -9.56
C ILE A 672 -19.10 17.02 -10.54
N PRO A 673 -20.12 17.75 -10.05
CA PRO A 673 -21.04 18.49 -10.91
C PRO A 673 -20.29 19.55 -11.74
N GLU A 674 -20.80 19.90 -12.92
CA GLU A 674 -20.19 20.93 -13.80
C GLU A 674 -20.16 22.34 -13.18
N LYS A 675 -20.96 22.56 -12.13
CA LYS A 675 -21.00 23.79 -11.36
C LYS A 675 -21.48 23.50 -9.95
N ASN A 676 -20.96 24.24 -8.98
CA ASN A 676 -21.53 24.34 -7.64
C ASN A 676 -21.29 25.74 -7.06
N GLN A 677 -22.12 26.16 -6.11
CA GLN A 677 -21.88 27.38 -5.33
C GLN A 677 -22.49 27.23 -3.93
N ILE A 678 -21.68 27.54 -2.92
CA ILE A 678 -22.07 27.56 -1.51
C ILE A 678 -22.90 28.82 -1.26
N MET A 679 -24.20 28.72 -1.50
CA MET A 679 -25.13 29.85 -1.39
C MET A 679 -25.28 30.39 0.04
N ALA A 680 -24.88 29.62 1.04
CA ALA A 680 -24.88 30.04 2.44
C ALA A 680 -23.80 31.09 2.77
N ILE A 681 -22.80 31.24 1.89
CA ILE A 681 -21.76 32.28 1.98
C ILE A 681 -22.09 33.36 0.94
N ASP A 682 -22.99 34.27 1.32
CA ASP A 682 -23.50 35.35 0.47
C ASP A 682 -23.06 36.76 0.91
N ASP A 683 -22.41 36.88 2.07
CA ASP A 683 -21.84 38.11 2.61
C ASP A 683 -20.64 37.79 3.51
N PHE A 684 -19.77 38.77 3.73
CA PHE A 684 -18.70 38.66 4.73
C PHE A 684 -19.31 38.90 6.11
N ARG A 685 -19.05 37.99 7.05
CA ARG A 685 -19.57 38.11 8.41
C ARG A 685 -18.42 38.34 9.38
N THR A 686 -18.25 39.59 9.81
CA THR A 686 -17.32 39.97 10.89
C THR A 686 -18.05 40.80 11.93
N ASP A 687 -17.79 40.55 13.21
CA ASP A 687 -18.21 41.49 14.27
C ASP A 687 -17.22 42.65 14.31
N ASP A 688 -17.64 43.84 13.87
CA ASP A 688 -16.85 45.09 13.80
C ASP A 688 -16.09 45.43 15.09
N LYS A 689 -16.44 44.80 16.23
CA LYS A 689 -15.76 44.97 17.52
C LYS A 689 -14.33 44.44 17.58
N TRP A 690 -13.92 43.57 16.65
CA TRP A 690 -12.65 42.84 16.73
C TRP A 690 -11.67 43.15 15.60
N ILE A 691 -12.06 44.02 14.67
CA ILE A 691 -11.21 44.54 13.61
C ILE A 691 -10.52 45.80 14.12
N ASP A 692 -9.19 45.80 14.10
CA ASP A 692 -8.37 46.97 14.41
C ASP A 692 -7.90 47.62 13.09
N ASP A 693 -8.09 48.94 12.95
CA ASP A 693 -7.60 49.74 11.82
C ASP A 693 -6.07 49.62 11.63
N SER A 694 -5.34 49.09 12.62
CA SER A 694 -3.90 48.83 12.55
C SER A 694 -3.50 47.50 11.91
N MET A 695 -4.44 46.60 11.62
CA MET A 695 -4.18 45.30 11.01
C MET A 695 -3.62 45.43 9.59
N SER A 696 -2.67 44.57 9.25
CA SER A 696 -2.22 44.43 7.86
C SER A 696 -3.33 43.82 6.97
N PRO A 697 -3.26 44.01 5.64
CA PRO A 697 -4.20 43.36 4.71
C PRO A 697 -4.26 41.84 4.88
N GLU A 698 -3.13 41.20 5.22
CA GLU A 698 -3.04 39.76 5.47
C GLU A 698 -3.84 39.36 6.70
N GLU A 699 -3.60 40.02 7.83
CA GLU A 699 -4.28 39.73 9.09
C GLU A 699 -5.78 39.99 9.00
N TYR A 700 -6.17 41.11 8.37
CA TYR A 700 -7.58 41.46 8.18
C TYR A 700 -8.31 40.43 7.31
N SER A 701 -7.77 40.13 6.13
CA SER A 701 -8.42 39.20 5.20
C SER A 701 -8.46 37.77 5.74
N LEU A 702 -7.42 37.32 6.45
CA LEU A 702 -7.43 36.03 7.14
C LEU A 702 -8.54 35.97 8.21
N THR A 703 -8.64 37.02 9.04
CA THR A 703 -9.67 37.10 10.09
C THR A 703 -11.07 36.99 9.51
N VAL A 704 -11.38 37.77 8.47
CA VAL A 704 -12.69 37.78 7.80
C VAL A 704 -13.02 36.41 7.21
N CYS A 705 -12.07 35.76 6.53
CA CYS A 705 -12.31 34.45 5.94
C CYS A 705 -12.54 33.38 7.02
N LEU A 706 -11.72 33.36 8.08
CA LEU A 706 -11.87 32.40 9.18
C LEU A 706 -13.21 32.58 9.90
N ASP A 707 -13.62 33.82 10.20
CA ASP A 707 -14.94 34.10 10.78
C ASP A 707 -16.09 33.64 9.88
N THR A 708 -15.93 33.82 8.56
CA THR A 708 -16.95 33.37 7.60
C THR A 708 -17.07 31.85 7.60
N VAL A 709 -15.96 31.11 7.70
CA VAL A 709 -15.96 29.64 7.87
C VAL A 709 -16.63 29.25 9.19
N LEU A 710 -16.26 29.88 10.31
CA LEU A 710 -16.87 29.59 11.62
C LEU A 710 -18.38 29.88 11.65
N TYR A 711 -18.81 30.92 10.96
CA TYR A 711 -20.23 31.23 10.79
C TYR A 711 -20.93 30.17 9.94
N TYR A 712 -20.31 29.75 8.83
CA TYR A 712 -20.82 28.71 7.94
C TYR A 712 -21.02 27.38 8.69
N GLU A 713 -20.06 27.00 9.54
CA GLU A 713 -20.11 25.83 10.42
C GLU A 713 -21.02 25.99 11.65
N GLY A 714 -21.81 27.06 11.72
CA GLY A 714 -22.79 27.28 12.78
C GLY A 714 -22.19 27.60 14.16
N LYS A 715 -20.90 27.94 14.25
CA LYS A 715 -20.21 28.33 15.50
C LYS A 715 -20.21 29.85 15.76
N ALA A 716 -21.15 30.56 15.14
CA ALA A 716 -21.26 32.01 15.22
C ALA A 716 -21.43 32.51 16.68
N GLY A 717 -20.66 33.53 17.07
CA GLY A 717 -20.82 34.28 18.33
C GLY A 717 -20.08 33.71 19.56
N GLU A 718 -19.99 32.38 19.72
CA GLU A 718 -19.23 31.75 20.84
C GLU A 718 -17.73 31.57 20.52
N SER A 719 -17.38 31.48 19.23
CA SER A 719 -16.02 31.28 18.73
C SER A 719 -15.53 32.41 17.80
N ALA A 720 -16.15 33.59 17.82
CA ALA A 720 -15.76 34.71 16.96
C ALA A 720 -14.26 35.01 17.07
N MET A 721 -13.61 35.23 15.93
CA MET A 721 -12.20 35.55 15.84
C MET A 721 -11.91 36.86 16.57
N THR A 722 -10.81 36.88 17.31
CA THR A 722 -10.25 38.10 17.89
C THR A 722 -8.97 38.47 17.16
N GLY A 723 -8.61 39.76 17.09
CA GLY A 723 -7.33 40.18 16.51
C GLY A 723 -6.10 39.53 17.19
N ALA A 724 -6.23 39.02 18.42
CA ALA A 724 -5.20 38.27 19.13
C ALA A 724 -4.96 36.86 18.55
N ASP A 725 -5.97 36.23 17.95
CA ASP A 725 -5.86 34.87 17.40
C ASP A 725 -4.91 34.84 16.20
N VAL A 726 -5.03 35.84 15.31
CA VAL A 726 -4.23 35.93 14.08
C VAL A 726 -2.83 36.51 14.34
N THR A 727 -2.68 37.39 15.33
CA THR A 727 -1.38 37.96 15.73
C THR A 727 -0.55 37.03 16.63
N SER A 728 -1.10 35.89 17.04
CA SER A 728 -0.43 34.91 17.91
C SER A 728 0.69 34.10 17.24
N GLY A 729 0.86 34.25 15.91
CA GLY A 729 1.83 33.47 15.12
C GLY A 729 1.38 32.06 14.75
N LYS A 730 0.12 31.69 15.06
CA LYS A 730 -0.49 30.44 14.61
C LYS A 730 -0.79 30.46 13.10
N THR A 731 -0.73 29.30 12.47
CA THR A 731 -1.17 29.12 11.08
C THR A 731 -2.70 29.15 11.00
N ALA A 732 -3.24 29.47 9.82
CA ALA A 732 -4.69 29.43 9.58
C ALA A 732 -5.30 28.05 9.90
N GLY A 733 -4.60 26.97 9.56
CA GLY A 733 -5.02 25.60 9.89
C GLY A 733 -5.10 25.36 11.41
N ASN A 734 -4.07 25.76 12.16
CA ASN A 734 -4.07 25.61 13.62
C ASN A 734 -5.19 26.41 14.28
N ILE A 735 -5.47 27.61 13.78
CA ILE A 735 -6.60 28.42 14.27
C ILE A 735 -7.93 27.70 14.00
N LEU A 736 -8.13 27.16 12.80
CA LEU A 736 -9.34 26.41 12.47
C LEU A 736 -9.49 25.17 13.37
N SER A 737 -8.46 24.35 13.53
CA SER A 737 -8.49 23.17 14.41
C SER A 737 -8.80 23.50 15.87
N ASP A 738 -8.25 24.61 16.40
CA ASP A 738 -8.52 25.04 17.77
C ASP A 738 -9.99 25.46 17.97
N ARG A 739 -10.62 26.00 16.93
CA ARG A 739 -11.98 26.56 16.97
C ARG A 739 -13.05 25.55 16.56
N LEU A 740 -12.67 24.57 15.76
CA LEU A 740 -13.48 23.48 15.25
C LEU A 740 -12.79 22.16 15.62
N PRO A 741 -13.05 21.60 16.82
CA PRO A 741 -12.34 20.39 17.27
C PRO A 741 -12.69 19.14 16.45
N ASP A 742 -13.84 19.16 15.76
CA ASP A 742 -14.38 18.04 14.99
C ASP A 742 -14.04 18.14 13.49
N ILE A 743 -12.91 18.75 13.11
CA ILE A 743 -12.42 18.78 11.71
C ILE A 743 -11.02 18.20 11.58
N GLU A 744 -10.70 17.78 10.37
CA GLU A 744 -9.35 17.49 9.89
C GLU A 744 -8.94 18.57 8.89
N ILE A 745 -7.72 19.09 9.03
CA ILE A 745 -7.22 20.15 8.14
C ILE A 745 -6.68 19.50 6.87
N ALA A 746 -7.02 20.09 5.71
CA ALA A 746 -6.46 19.74 4.42
C ALA A 746 -5.66 20.93 3.87
N ASP A 747 -4.34 20.91 4.08
CA ASP A 747 -3.41 21.83 3.41
C ASP A 747 -3.13 21.31 2.01
N LEU A 748 -3.68 22.01 1.02
CA LEU A 748 -3.62 21.68 -0.40
C LEU A 748 -2.64 22.60 -1.12
N SER A 749 -1.68 23.18 -0.39
CA SER A 749 -0.61 23.96 -0.98
C SER A 749 0.13 23.14 -2.04
N GLY A 750 0.16 23.65 -3.27
CA GLY A 750 0.75 22.95 -4.42
C GLY A 750 -0.25 22.19 -5.29
N CYS A 751 -1.49 21.98 -4.85
CA CYS A 751 -2.55 21.42 -5.69
C CYS A 751 -2.95 22.37 -6.83
N THR A 752 -3.57 21.83 -7.88
CA THR A 752 -4.14 22.60 -9.00
C THR A 752 -5.56 23.05 -8.71
N ILE A 753 -6.10 23.95 -9.58
CA ILE A 753 -7.50 24.34 -9.48
C ILE A 753 -8.46 23.16 -9.62
N ASP A 754 -8.16 22.19 -10.48
CA ASP A 754 -9.06 21.05 -10.66
C ASP A 754 -9.14 20.14 -9.43
N GLU A 755 -8.06 20.05 -8.66
CA GLU A 755 -7.98 19.20 -7.48
C GLU A 755 -8.81 19.77 -6.32
N MET A 756 -8.84 21.09 -6.12
CA MET A 756 -9.66 21.66 -5.02
C MET A 756 -11.15 21.75 -5.35
N LEU A 757 -11.57 21.62 -6.62
CA LEU A 757 -13.00 21.58 -6.96
C LEU A 757 -13.74 20.43 -6.25
N PHE A 758 -13.03 19.37 -5.86
CA PHE A 758 -13.57 18.29 -5.03
C PHE A 758 -14.22 18.80 -3.75
N TYR A 759 -13.60 19.76 -3.07
CA TYR A 759 -14.09 20.32 -1.80
C TYR A 759 -15.28 21.25 -2.05
N LEU A 760 -15.15 22.14 -3.05
CA LEU A 760 -16.25 23.03 -3.45
C LEU A 760 -17.49 22.25 -3.91
N ALA A 761 -17.32 21.10 -4.57
CA ALA A 761 -18.40 20.22 -4.98
C ALA A 761 -19.16 19.58 -3.80
N GLN A 762 -18.59 19.59 -2.62
CA GLN A 762 -19.15 19.05 -1.37
C GLN A 762 -19.59 20.17 -0.42
N ASP A 763 -19.76 21.38 -0.94
CA ASP A 763 -20.11 22.57 -0.18
C ASP A 763 -19.08 22.92 0.91
N ILE A 764 -17.80 22.65 0.67
CA ILE A 764 -16.70 23.00 1.57
C ILE A 764 -15.92 24.18 0.97
N PRO A 765 -15.85 25.35 1.62
CA PRO A 765 -15.12 26.49 1.12
C PRO A 765 -13.61 26.26 1.15
N VAL A 766 -12.89 26.91 0.23
CA VAL A 766 -11.41 26.81 0.15
C VAL A 766 -10.80 28.19 0.37
N LEU A 767 -9.96 28.30 1.40
CA LEU A 767 -9.17 29.49 1.67
C LEU A 767 -7.94 29.51 0.75
N VAL A 768 -7.63 30.66 0.17
CA VAL A 768 -6.51 30.84 -0.75
C VAL A 768 -5.65 32.01 -0.28
N LYS A 769 -4.34 31.78 -0.15
CA LYS A 769 -3.39 32.87 0.08
C LYS A 769 -2.92 33.47 -1.25
N THR A 770 -3.10 34.77 -1.43
CA THR A 770 -2.68 35.54 -2.61
C THR A 770 -1.75 36.67 -2.19
N GLY A 771 -0.44 36.51 -2.36
CA GLY A 771 0.56 37.47 -1.87
C GLY A 771 0.40 37.75 -0.36
N ASP A 772 0.10 39.01 -0.04
CA ASP A 772 -0.10 39.52 1.33
C ASP A 772 -1.60 39.57 1.73
N ALA A 773 -2.45 38.72 1.16
CA ALA A 773 -3.88 38.67 1.46
C ALA A 773 -4.45 37.25 1.35
N TYR A 774 -5.65 37.05 1.89
CA TYR A 774 -6.44 35.84 1.73
C TYR A 774 -7.75 36.11 0.99
N VAL A 775 -8.15 35.19 0.12
CA VAL A 775 -9.48 35.15 -0.50
C VAL A 775 -10.09 33.77 -0.26
N MET A 776 -11.39 33.63 -0.47
CA MET A 776 -12.09 32.35 -0.29
C MET A 776 -12.83 31.96 -1.57
N LEU A 777 -12.67 30.72 -2.00
CA LEU A 777 -13.44 30.13 -3.09
C LEU A 777 -14.71 29.53 -2.51
N THR A 778 -15.86 29.89 -3.10
CA THR A 778 -17.18 29.43 -2.66
C THR A 778 -18.00 28.82 -3.79
N GLY A 779 -17.44 28.67 -4.99
CA GLY A 779 -18.14 28.06 -6.11
C GLY A 779 -17.34 28.05 -7.39
N TYR A 780 -17.84 27.32 -8.37
CA TYR A 780 -17.23 27.17 -9.68
C TYR A 780 -18.27 26.86 -10.77
N ASN A 781 -17.88 27.09 -12.01
CA ASN A 781 -18.47 26.49 -13.20
C ASN A 781 -17.34 26.15 -14.20
N ASN A 782 -17.69 25.69 -15.40
CA ASN A 782 -16.72 25.29 -16.42
C ASN A 782 -15.68 26.37 -16.81
N SER A 783 -15.92 27.66 -16.56
CA SER A 783 -15.03 28.77 -16.96
C SER A 783 -14.69 29.78 -15.86
N GLU A 784 -15.42 29.78 -14.74
CA GLU A 784 -15.32 30.81 -13.71
C GLU A 784 -15.29 30.20 -12.30
N LEU A 785 -14.61 30.88 -11.38
CA LEU A 785 -14.68 30.64 -9.93
C LEU A 785 -15.47 31.75 -9.25
N VAL A 786 -16.18 31.42 -8.17
CA VAL A 786 -16.77 32.41 -7.26
C VAL A 786 -15.74 32.69 -6.16
N VAL A 787 -15.24 33.92 -6.15
CA VAL A 787 -14.18 34.39 -5.24
C VAL A 787 -14.76 35.44 -4.31
N ALA A 788 -14.70 35.17 -3.01
CA ALA A 788 -14.97 36.13 -1.95
C ALA A 788 -13.65 36.81 -1.57
N ASP A 789 -13.54 38.10 -1.85
CA ASP A 789 -12.38 38.95 -1.56
C ASP A 789 -12.70 39.95 -0.42
N PRO A 790 -12.23 39.69 0.81
CA PRO A 790 -12.49 40.55 1.97
C PRO A 790 -12.00 42.00 1.80
N LEU A 791 -10.95 42.23 1.01
CA LEU A 791 -10.36 43.56 0.86
C LEU A 791 -11.20 44.46 -0.04
N THR A 792 -11.88 43.89 -1.03
CA THR A 792 -12.83 44.63 -1.87
C THR A 792 -14.25 44.61 -1.32
N GLY A 793 -14.56 43.66 -0.42
CA GLY A 793 -15.92 43.42 0.04
C GLY A 793 -16.81 42.81 -1.04
N GLU A 794 -16.22 42.21 -2.09
CA GLU A 794 -16.97 41.62 -3.20
C GLU A 794 -16.91 40.09 -3.18
N ILE A 795 -18.07 39.46 -3.37
CA ILE A 795 -18.20 38.05 -3.73
C ILE A 795 -18.59 38.00 -5.21
N GLY A 796 -17.64 37.64 -6.07
CA GLY A 796 -17.78 37.82 -7.51
C GLY A 796 -17.23 36.65 -8.32
N LYS A 797 -17.70 36.54 -9.56
CA LYS A 797 -17.17 35.57 -10.52
C LYS A 797 -15.89 36.10 -11.15
N ARG A 798 -14.84 35.28 -11.16
CA ARG A 798 -13.58 35.56 -11.85
C ARG A 798 -13.27 34.45 -12.84
N SER A 799 -12.64 34.78 -13.96
CA SER A 799 -12.22 33.78 -14.94
C SER A 799 -11.28 32.78 -14.28
N LYS A 800 -11.46 31.49 -14.57
CA LYS A 800 -10.60 30.43 -14.05
C LYS A 800 -9.14 30.63 -14.49
N SER A 801 -8.91 31.04 -15.74
CA SER A 801 -7.57 31.33 -16.26
C SER A 801 -6.83 32.42 -15.48
N ASP A 802 -7.57 33.45 -15.05
CA ASP A 802 -6.99 34.58 -14.32
C ASP A 802 -6.69 34.17 -12.88
N CYS A 803 -7.54 33.31 -12.29
CA CYS A 803 -7.30 32.72 -10.99
C CYS A 803 -6.12 31.76 -11.00
N GLU A 804 -5.97 30.92 -12.04
CA GLU A 804 -4.82 30.03 -12.22
C GLU A 804 -3.51 30.82 -12.20
N ALA A 805 -3.41 31.88 -12.99
CA ALA A 805 -2.22 32.73 -13.00
C ALA A 805 -1.97 33.43 -11.66
N LEU A 806 -3.04 33.91 -10.99
CA LEU A 806 -2.94 34.58 -9.70
C LEU A 806 -2.46 33.63 -8.60
N PHE A 807 -3.10 32.46 -8.47
CA PHE A 807 -2.81 31.50 -7.40
C PHE A 807 -1.46 30.83 -7.62
N ALA A 808 -1.12 30.50 -8.87
CA ALA A 808 0.19 29.95 -9.23
C ALA A 808 1.33 30.96 -9.07
N SER A 809 1.05 32.26 -8.88
CA SER A 809 2.08 33.24 -8.53
C SER A 809 2.37 33.29 -7.01
N SER A 810 1.50 32.69 -6.19
CA SER A 810 1.50 32.79 -4.72
C SER A 810 1.74 31.45 -4.01
N GLY A 811 2.10 30.40 -4.73
CA GLY A 811 2.36 29.08 -4.16
C GLY A 811 1.22 28.08 -4.32
N ASN A 812 0.16 28.37 -5.07
CA ASN A 812 -1.09 27.59 -5.04
C ASN A 812 -1.49 27.24 -3.59
N ARG A 813 -1.43 28.22 -2.69
CA ARG A 813 -1.57 28.01 -1.25
C ARG A 813 -3.03 27.92 -0.88
N PHE A 814 -3.54 26.70 -0.90
CA PHE A 814 -4.93 26.36 -0.65
C PHE A 814 -5.06 25.67 0.71
N LEU A 815 -6.06 26.06 1.49
CA LEU A 815 -6.38 25.45 2.77
C LEU A 815 -7.88 25.20 2.86
N THR A 816 -8.26 24.01 3.30
CA THR A 816 -9.64 23.65 3.56
C THR A 816 -9.68 22.65 4.72
N TYR A 817 -10.85 22.07 4.99
CA TYR A 817 -11.05 21.13 6.08
C TYR A 817 -12.08 20.07 5.69
N ILE A 818 -12.04 18.93 6.37
CA ILE A 818 -13.04 17.87 6.28
C ILE A 818 -13.60 17.65 7.67
N SER A 819 -14.91 17.56 7.79
CA SER A 819 -15.54 17.23 9.06
C SER A 819 -15.20 15.80 9.50
N LYS A 820 -14.80 15.65 10.77
CA LYS A 820 -14.61 14.36 11.47
C LYS A 820 -15.92 13.77 11.96
N ALA A 821 -16.92 14.62 12.19
CA ALA A 821 -18.23 14.25 12.74
C ALA A 821 -19.31 15.16 12.14
N ASP A 822 -20.32 14.61 11.48
CA ASP A 822 -21.60 15.29 11.27
C ASP A 822 -22.78 14.33 11.33
#